data_AF-A0A963A2H8-F1
#
_entry.id   AF-A0A963A2H8-F1
#
_cell.length_a   1.000
_cell.length_b   1.000
_cell.length_c   1.000
_cell.angle_alpha   90.00
_cell.angle_beta   90.00
_cell.angle_gamma   90.00
#
_symmetry.space_group_name_H-M   'P 1'
#
loop_
_entity.id
_entity.type
_entity.pdbx_description
1 polymer ?
#
loop_
_entity_poly.entity_id
_entity_poly.type
_entity_poly.pdbx_seq_one_letter_code
_entity_poly.pdbx_strand_id
1 'polypeptide(L)'
;MDSRSAWASALVEAYAADCPEALELALLLSPAVRLESALIRAMRLELLPGSGPWIESRLWYSPLVKSRNVASILLHQAVAEYLRDELSDRWRDSAQRSRLRTARMLMAEVHKNLSPALFLEEQVVWAAIAGDLDEINRELAPAVKALLQSNDRPGLASWAGQALLRLPENAFETEAGQALRLIAQGADESAVATSSSPDQVRDMTQLLSELPLVRIGVARRGSQLQLGTLSPSAPHLIPVPDTDPRLVDLQWEENGLVRRRRLSIPVGGRAETMVGTASIVLRNALGAAFQVPEFGRWAGGEADWIDLSIEVSRADRRIGFVWSHQGSQLVRRQIEYPEKALDLLFPSHFPSGFQEFDDFDRLMRFHETLSEGPPKSADLRLRLDPTVRRLPWEWLLFKSGLATRMVRVEGEGQRRWSSTAAEAIPNRALVAGFGAAPGDSVELVVKQLGEAGFEVALFAGGGGSDLFKRLYEEPWRFLHLSEHQNEVRAAQKQRAQTQSGDVSLRSRLILDEKHALGLKDLLQLRVPPELVVIHSWRTAGQGFADEWGYGLTQAGVAVVLVNDWFVEQPVANCFFDNFYQALRAGSTAAEAVVIARLETELKYPKLHSWAAFQLYGDGDYRLETPGESTVAEPAQRPTADPYGTLAITKLEARQVPEPGLYRLRTLPEFQLLPVTWEALTGDEPILLLIHAMASSTAAQFSDLWSARFRPQWQQISAYYGEHIYCFEHWGLSKTPVENALQLARALPRKARIHLLTLSSGGLMAELLCRAQRIVGPPIDAADLQALSGEQQQLLRQLGELLAQRQWSIDRFIRVACPLRGTNYPMRSKQLLGGVANVLRIVGGAINNVTLRLFEAIADPMKVPGLRAVDPGSPLIALLNRSDVVLDGDLSIVSGTFRADSLKGKLTAKFSGWMLENDNDLVVPTASMLGGSARRRGARCVHFEGGQINHFSYFSQADVVRTIVDRLLSDKAGPVWVPLPDERKPPPELVVLYAADPDDTDLVDQCAATLAPLENAGAVRLRFIASEQLDAPESRRSFATATLLVILVNAQLFDTKAALDELALLLPRSEAQGVHVLVVLDGDSGVDFPGSDDRIVQLTSSG
;
A
#
# COMPACT_ATOMS: atom_id res chain seq x y z
N MET A 1 -4.10 -27.42 32.09
CA MET A 1 -4.36 -28.06 30.79
C MET A 1 -5.37 -27.23 30.04
N ASP A 2 -5.02 -26.81 28.83
CA ASP A 2 -5.87 -25.97 27.99
C ASP A 2 -7.12 -26.76 27.53
N SER A 3 -8.27 -26.10 27.44
CA SER A 3 -9.57 -26.75 27.16
C SER A 3 -9.59 -27.57 25.85
N ARG A 4 -8.74 -27.19 24.89
CA ARG A 4 -8.56 -27.89 23.60
C ARG A 4 -7.79 -29.20 23.72
N SER A 5 -6.79 -29.27 24.59
CA SER A 5 -5.97 -30.48 24.80
C SER A 5 -6.79 -31.57 25.49
N ALA A 6 -7.60 -31.21 26.47
CA ALA A 6 -8.50 -32.15 27.16
C ALA A 6 -9.57 -32.74 26.23
N TRP A 7 -10.12 -31.93 25.30
CA TRP A 7 -11.05 -32.43 24.28
C TRP A 7 -10.39 -33.41 23.30
N ALA A 8 -9.18 -33.10 22.83
CA ALA A 8 -8.47 -33.95 21.88
C ALA A 8 -8.10 -35.31 22.51
N SER A 9 -7.59 -35.31 23.74
CA SER A 9 -7.30 -36.51 24.52
C SER A 9 -8.56 -37.37 24.70
N ALA A 10 -9.67 -36.79 25.18
CA ALA A 10 -10.93 -37.51 25.36
C ALA A 10 -11.49 -38.08 24.04
N LEU A 11 -11.35 -37.35 22.94
CA LEU A 11 -11.79 -37.81 21.63
C LEU A 11 -10.93 -38.97 21.10
N VAL A 12 -9.61 -38.89 21.29
CA VAL A 12 -8.66 -39.94 20.90
C VAL A 12 -8.91 -41.20 21.75
N GLU A 13 -9.09 -41.07 23.06
CA GLU A 13 -9.40 -42.19 23.96
C GLU A 13 -10.75 -42.86 23.60
N ALA A 14 -11.78 -42.07 23.33
CA ALA A 14 -13.07 -42.59 22.90
C ALA A 14 -12.97 -43.33 21.55
N TYR A 15 -12.17 -42.81 20.62
CA TYR A 15 -11.95 -43.46 19.33
C TYR A 15 -11.05 -44.70 19.44
N ALA A 16 -10.08 -44.71 20.36
CA ALA A 16 -9.22 -45.84 20.67
C ALA A 16 -10.04 -47.06 21.14
N ALA A 17 -11.05 -46.83 21.98
CA ALA A 17 -11.93 -47.86 22.50
C ALA A 17 -12.82 -48.49 21.41
N ASP A 18 -13.18 -47.74 20.38
CA ASP A 18 -14.02 -48.21 19.26
C ASP A 18 -13.21 -48.90 18.15
N CYS A 19 -12.08 -48.31 17.74
CA CYS A 19 -11.28 -48.87 16.64
C CYS A 19 -9.77 -48.58 16.82
N PRO A 20 -9.04 -49.42 17.59
CA PRO A 20 -7.62 -49.20 17.88
C PRO A 20 -6.74 -49.27 16.63
N GLU A 21 -7.11 -50.09 15.63
CA GLU A 21 -6.38 -50.24 14.37
C GLU A 21 -6.46 -48.99 13.49
N ALA A 22 -7.62 -48.33 13.44
CA ALA A 22 -7.78 -47.08 12.71
C ALA A 22 -7.10 -45.91 13.44
N LEU A 23 -7.00 -45.97 14.76
CA LEU A 23 -6.24 -45.01 15.55
C LEU A 23 -4.73 -45.17 15.31
N GLU A 24 -4.22 -46.40 15.27
CA GLU A 24 -2.81 -46.66 14.93
C GLU A 24 -2.46 -46.13 13.52
N LEU A 25 -3.40 -46.24 12.57
CA LEU A 25 -3.23 -45.63 11.24
C LEU A 25 -3.24 -44.09 11.33
N ALA A 26 -4.12 -43.48 12.12
CA ALA A 26 -4.16 -42.04 12.34
C ALA A 26 -2.87 -41.52 13.01
N LEU A 27 -2.32 -42.28 13.96
CA LEU A 27 -1.07 -42.00 14.64
C LEU A 27 0.08 -41.87 13.63
N LEU A 28 0.28 -42.90 12.79
CA LEU A 28 1.34 -42.92 11.76
C LEU A 28 1.20 -41.81 10.70
N LEU A 29 -0.02 -41.33 10.49
CA LEU A 29 -0.35 -40.29 9.52
C LEU A 29 -0.31 -38.87 10.11
N SER A 30 -0.28 -38.72 11.43
CA SER A 30 -0.32 -37.41 12.12
C SER A 30 0.79 -36.41 11.73
N PRO A 31 1.98 -36.82 11.23
CA PRO A 31 3.00 -35.87 10.75
C PRO A 31 2.65 -35.19 9.42
N ALA A 32 1.73 -35.74 8.63
CA ALA A 32 1.43 -35.25 7.28
C ALA A 32 0.64 -33.94 7.30
N VAL A 33 0.90 -33.07 6.32
CA VAL A 33 0.15 -31.82 6.14
C VAL A 33 -1.24 -32.04 5.52
N ARG A 34 -1.43 -33.16 4.82
CA ARG A 34 -2.67 -33.59 4.17
C ARG A 34 -2.69 -35.12 4.08
N LEU A 35 -3.88 -35.71 4.16
CA LEU A 35 -4.06 -37.16 4.09
C LEU A 35 -4.85 -37.57 2.85
N GLU A 36 -4.16 -37.88 1.76
CA GLU A 36 -4.71 -38.44 0.53
C GLU A 36 -5.01 -39.92 0.68
N SER A 37 -5.99 -40.42 -0.10
CA SER A 37 -6.30 -41.86 -0.15
C SER A 37 -5.07 -42.72 -0.48
N ALA A 38 -4.15 -42.20 -1.31
CA ALA A 38 -2.90 -42.88 -1.65
C ALA A 38 -1.95 -43.02 -0.45
N LEU A 39 -1.76 -41.97 0.35
CA LEU A 39 -0.92 -42.01 1.55
C LEU A 39 -1.53 -42.92 2.61
N ILE A 40 -2.83 -42.80 2.85
CA ILE A 40 -3.57 -43.63 3.82
C ILE A 40 -3.43 -45.12 3.44
N ARG A 41 -3.64 -45.44 2.16
CA ARG A 41 -3.51 -46.80 1.62
C ARG A 41 -2.09 -47.33 1.74
N ALA A 42 -1.09 -46.52 1.38
CA ALA A 42 0.32 -46.91 1.47
C ALA A 42 0.71 -47.19 2.91
N MET A 43 0.39 -46.29 3.84
CA MET A 43 0.72 -46.44 5.26
C MET A 43 0.07 -47.68 5.86
N ARG A 44 -1.19 -47.98 5.49
CA ARG A 44 -1.86 -49.21 5.91
C ARG A 44 -1.17 -50.46 5.37
N LEU A 45 -0.91 -50.51 4.06
CA LEU A 45 -0.34 -51.70 3.42
C LEU A 45 1.03 -52.06 3.98
N GLU A 46 1.87 -51.04 4.23
CA GLU A 46 3.25 -51.25 4.64
C GLU A 46 3.38 -51.49 6.16
N LEU A 47 2.68 -50.71 6.97
CA LEU A 47 2.89 -50.71 8.43
C LEU A 47 1.78 -51.40 9.22
N LEU A 48 0.67 -51.75 8.57
CA LEU A 48 -0.47 -52.45 9.14
C LEU A 48 -0.98 -53.56 8.18
N PRO A 49 -0.12 -54.48 7.69
CA PRO A 49 -0.49 -55.44 6.65
C PRO A 49 -1.62 -56.41 7.05
N GLY A 50 -1.83 -56.63 8.36
CA GLY A 50 -2.94 -57.44 8.89
C GLY A 50 -4.28 -56.71 8.99
N SER A 51 -4.34 -55.41 8.72
CA SER A 51 -5.56 -54.61 8.85
C SER A 51 -6.41 -54.61 7.57
N GLY A 52 -7.73 -54.68 7.73
CA GLY A 52 -8.66 -54.67 6.61
C GLY A 52 -8.79 -53.29 5.94
N PRO A 53 -9.13 -53.20 4.63
CA PRO A 53 -9.32 -51.91 3.93
C PRO A 53 -10.37 -51.00 4.55
N TRP A 54 -11.27 -51.57 5.36
CA TRP A 54 -12.33 -50.84 6.06
C TRP A 54 -11.77 -49.82 7.07
N ILE A 55 -10.55 -49.99 7.60
CA ILE A 55 -9.97 -49.02 8.53
C ILE A 55 -9.65 -47.67 7.87
N GLU A 56 -9.39 -47.67 6.55
CA GLU A 56 -9.19 -46.43 5.78
C GLU A 56 -10.50 -45.63 5.74
N SER A 57 -11.62 -46.32 5.49
CA SER A 57 -12.95 -45.72 5.53
C SER A 57 -13.32 -45.30 6.95
N ARG A 58 -12.98 -46.10 7.97
CA ARG A 58 -13.23 -45.76 9.39
C ARG A 58 -12.53 -44.46 9.75
N LEU A 59 -11.25 -44.32 9.39
CA LEU A 59 -10.47 -43.09 9.57
C LEU A 59 -11.06 -41.91 8.78
N TRP A 60 -11.42 -42.12 7.51
CA TRP A 60 -11.97 -41.08 6.62
C TRP A 60 -13.26 -40.43 7.15
N TYR A 61 -14.10 -41.20 7.82
CA TYR A 61 -15.34 -40.73 8.42
C TYR A 61 -15.27 -40.58 9.95
N SER A 62 -14.07 -40.70 10.53
CA SER A 62 -13.86 -40.58 11.98
C SER A 62 -14.09 -39.15 12.47
N PRO A 63 -14.42 -38.99 13.77
CA PRO A 63 -14.50 -37.66 14.38
C PRO A 63 -13.12 -37.00 14.56
N LEU A 64 -12.02 -37.73 14.32
CA LEU A 64 -10.66 -37.16 14.30
C LEU A 64 -10.45 -36.20 13.11
N VAL A 65 -11.29 -36.32 12.07
CA VAL A 65 -11.21 -35.53 10.82
C VAL A 65 -11.97 -34.20 10.96
N LYS A 66 -11.23 -33.09 10.84
CA LYS A 66 -11.76 -31.72 10.82
C LYS A 66 -12.49 -31.39 9.53
N SER A 67 -11.91 -31.79 8.40
CA SER A 67 -12.48 -31.51 7.08
C SER A 67 -12.11 -32.60 6.10
N ARG A 68 -13.03 -32.86 5.16
CA ARG A 68 -12.85 -33.86 4.10
C ARG A 68 -13.31 -33.28 2.77
N ASN A 69 -12.61 -33.65 1.70
CA ASN A 69 -13.06 -33.46 0.32
C ASN A 69 -12.96 -34.81 -0.41
N VAL A 70 -13.14 -34.81 -1.74
CA VAL A 70 -13.14 -36.05 -2.55
C VAL A 70 -11.75 -36.72 -2.60
N ALA A 71 -10.67 -35.97 -2.40
CA ALA A 71 -9.29 -36.43 -2.60
C ALA A 71 -8.47 -36.57 -1.30
N SER A 72 -8.87 -35.90 -0.21
CA SER A 72 -8.11 -35.87 1.04
C SER A 72 -8.94 -35.57 2.29
N ILE A 73 -8.43 -36.00 3.44
CA ILE A 73 -8.91 -35.61 4.77
C ILE A 73 -7.84 -34.80 5.53
N LEU A 74 -8.28 -34.03 6.53
CA LEU A 74 -7.42 -33.26 7.42
C LEU A 74 -7.85 -33.51 8.87
N LEU A 75 -6.90 -33.89 9.72
CA LEU A 75 -7.15 -34.09 11.15
C LEU A 75 -7.39 -32.77 11.87
N HIS A 76 -8.14 -32.80 12.96
CA HIS A 76 -8.14 -31.69 13.91
C HIS A 76 -6.71 -31.45 14.40
N GLN A 77 -6.28 -30.19 14.41
CA GLN A 77 -4.90 -29.85 14.78
C GLN A 77 -4.52 -30.34 16.17
N ALA A 78 -5.37 -30.09 17.18
CA ALA A 78 -5.14 -30.57 18.55
C ALA A 78 -5.10 -32.11 18.65
N VAL A 79 -5.78 -32.82 17.75
CA VAL A 79 -5.71 -34.29 17.66
C VAL A 79 -4.38 -34.72 17.02
N ALA A 80 -3.94 -34.05 15.96
CA ALA A 80 -2.65 -34.33 15.35
C ALA A 80 -1.48 -34.08 16.31
N GLU A 81 -1.52 -32.99 17.08
CA GLU A 81 -0.54 -32.68 18.13
C GLU A 81 -0.49 -33.78 19.19
N TYR A 82 -1.64 -34.19 19.73
CA TYR A 82 -1.73 -35.29 20.70
C TYR A 82 -1.12 -36.60 20.17
N LEU A 83 -1.40 -36.95 18.90
CA LEU A 83 -0.85 -38.14 18.26
C LEU A 83 0.66 -38.04 17.98
N ARG A 84 1.17 -36.83 17.72
CA ARG A 84 2.61 -36.59 17.52
C ARG A 84 3.39 -36.71 18.82
N ASP A 85 2.81 -36.30 19.94
CA ASP A 85 3.41 -36.50 21.27
C ASP A 85 3.58 -38.00 21.55
N GLU A 86 2.55 -38.80 21.28
CA GLU A 86 2.63 -40.25 21.41
C GLU A 86 3.62 -40.88 20.41
N LEU A 87 3.71 -40.37 19.18
CA LEU A 87 4.77 -40.77 18.25
C LEU A 87 6.17 -40.44 18.76
N SER A 88 6.36 -39.31 19.44
CA SER A 88 7.67 -38.92 19.99
C SER A 88 8.12 -39.90 21.07
N ASP A 89 7.21 -40.31 21.94
CA ASP A 89 7.50 -41.33 22.96
C ASP A 89 7.83 -42.69 22.32
N ARG A 90 7.10 -43.09 21.28
CA ARG A 90 7.42 -44.32 20.52
C ARG A 90 8.74 -44.21 19.74
N TRP A 91 9.13 -43.02 19.29
CA TRP A 91 10.41 -42.80 18.61
C TRP A 91 11.62 -43.01 19.53
N ARG A 92 11.45 -42.69 20.82
CA ARG A 92 12.47 -42.92 21.86
C ARG A 92 12.69 -44.41 22.09
N ASP A 93 11.67 -45.25 21.96
CA ASP A 93 11.78 -46.70 22.00
C ASP A 93 12.55 -47.25 20.78
N SER A 94 13.70 -47.88 21.04
CA SER A 94 14.56 -48.45 19.99
C SER A 94 13.88 -49.57 19.21
N ALA A 95 12.90 -50.27 19.80
CA ALA A 95 12.16 -51.33 19.13
C ALA A 95 11.17 -50.80 18.09
N GLN A 96 10.62 -49.60 18.29
CA GLN A 96 9.62 -48.98 17.40
C GLN A 96 10.25 -48.02 16.38
N ARG A 97 11.44 -47.50 16.66
CA ARG A 97 12.12 -46.50 15.81
C ARG A 97 12.32 -46.94 14.36
N SER A 98 12.60 -48.22 14.11
CA SER A 98 12.75 -48.76 12.75
C SER A 98 11.45 -48.65 11.95
N ARG A 99 10.32 -49.00 12.57
CA ARG A 99 8.97 -48.91 11.99
C ARG A 99 8.59 -47.46 11.68
N LEU A 100 8.89 -46.53 12.57
CA LEU A 100 8.61 -45.10 12.37
C LEU A 100 9.51 -44.47 11.29
N ARG A 101 10.75 -44.93 11.15
CA ARG A 101 11.61 -44.54 10.00
C ARG A 101 11.00 -44.98 8.68
N THR A 102 10.45 -46.20 8.61
CA THR A 102 9.71 -46.66 7.43
C THR A 102 8.49 -45.78 7.15
N ALA A 103 7.76 -45.36 8.18
CA ALA A 103 6.65 -44.41 8.03
C ALA A 103 7.09 -43.06 7.44
N ARG A 104 8.19 -42.49 7.96
CA ARG A 104 8.80 -41.24 7.45
C ARG A 104 9.21 -41.37 5.99
N MET A 105 9.88 -42.46 5.61
CA MET A 105 10.31 -42.71 4.23
C MET A 105 9.12 -42.87 3.28
N LEU A 106 8.09 -43.62 3.69
CA LEU A 106 6.91 -43.84 2.86
C LEU A 106 6.14 -42.55 2.62
N MET A 107 6.00 -41.71 3.66
CA MET A 107 5.39 -40.39 3.54
C MET A 107 6.17 -39.51 2.57
N ALA A 108 7.50 -39.42 2.74
CA ALA A 108 8.36 -38.64 1.85
C ALA A 108 8.27 -39.09 0.39
N GLU A 109 8.18 -40.40 0.13
CA GLU A 109 8.04 -40.95 -1.23
C GLU A 109 6.68 -40.61 -1.87
N VAL A 110 5.59 -40.72 -1.11
CA VAL A 110 4.25 -40.37 -1.60
C VAL A 110 4.13 -38.86 -1.83
N HIS A 111 4.76 -38.05 -0.98
CA HIS A 111 4.72 -36.59 -1.01
C HIS A 111 5.89 -35.92 -1.73
N LYS A 112 6.72 -36.68 -2.46
CA LYS A 112 7.87 -36.14 -3.21
C LYS A 112 7.52 -35.04 -4.21
N ASN A 113 6.26 -34.99 -4.66
CA ASN A 113 5.75 -34.00 -5.61
C ASN A 113 4.92 -32.88 -4.94
N LEU A 114 4.84 -32.84 -3.62
CA LEU A 114 4.27 -31.70 -2.91
C LEU A 114 5.10 -30.44 -3.18
N SER A 115 4.48 -29.28 -2.98
CA SER A 115 5.23 -28.03 -3.01
C SER A 115 6.38 -28.09 -1.99
N PRO A 116 7.58 -27.54 -2.30
CA PRO A 116 8.73 -27.60 -1.39
C PRO A 116 8.45 -27.13 0.04
N ALA A 117 7.55 -26.16 0.19
CA ALA A 117 7.17 -25.60 1.50
C ALA A 117 6.36 -26.57 2.36
N LEU A 118 5.42 -27.32 1.76
CA LEU A 118 4.64 -28.34 2.46
C LEU A 118 5.48 -29.57 2.79
N PHE A 119 6.37 -29.97 1.89
CA PHE A 119 7.33 -31.03 2.14
C PHE A 119 8.28 -30.68 3.30
N LEU A 120 8.77 -29.43 3.33
CA LEU A 120 9.58 -28.92 4.43
C LEU A 120 8.87 -28.99 5.79
N GLU A 121 7.57 -28.66 5.86
CA GLU A 121 6.81 -28.79 7.10
C GLU A 121 6.78 -30.22 7.64
N GLU A 122 6.56 -31.22 6.77
CA GLU A 122 6.55 -32.63 7.17
C GLU A 122 7.93 -33.07 7.69
N GLN A 123 9.01 -32.60 7.06
CA GLN A 123 10.38 -32.87 7.49
C GLN A 123 10.67 -32.29 8.87
N VAL A 124 10.26 -31.04 9.12
CA VAL A 124 10.42 -30.37 10.41
C VAL A 124 9.57 -31.05 11.49
N VAL A 125 8.35 -31.48 11.18
CA VAL A 125 7.50 -32.23 12.12
C VAL A 125 8.13 -33.57 12.48
N TRP A 126 8.72 -34.30 11.53
CA TRP A 126 9.43 -35.54 11.82
C TRP A 126 10.71 -35.32 12.65
N ALA A 127 11.48 -34.28 12.37
CA ALA A 127 12.66 -33.91 13.16
C ALA A 127 12.27 -33.50 14.59
N ALA A 128 11.14 -32.80 14.75
CA ALA A 128 10.54 -32.49 16.04
C ALA A 128 10.09 -33.73 16.82
N ILE A 129 9.44 -34.71 16.17
CA ILE A 129 9.08 -36.01 16.78
C ILE A 129 10.34 -36.75 17.25
N ALA A 130 11.41 -36.68 16.45
CA ALA A 130 12.69 -37.30 16.76
C ALA A 130 13.49 -36.58 17.87
N GLY A 131 13.13 -35.33 18.19
CA GLY A 131 13.87 -34.47 19.10
C GLY A 131 15.21 -33.98 18.53
N ASP A 132 15.37 -33.97 17.20
CA ASP A 132 16.61 -33.57 16.52
C ASP A 132 16.57 -32.07 16.16
N LEU A 133 16.97 -31.23 17.13
CA LEU A 133 16.98 -29.77 16.97
C LEU A 133 17.95 -29.30 15.86
N ASP A 134 19.03 -30.05 15.61
CA ASP A 134 20.00 -29.72 14.56
C ASP A 134 19.43 -30.01 13.15
N GLU A 135 18.68 -31.11 12.99
CA GLU A 135 17.91 -31.38 11.79
C GLU A 135 16.85 -30.30 11.53
N ILE A 136 16.10 -29.88 12.56
CA ILE A 136 15.12 -28.78 12.43
C ILE A 136 15.80 -27.49 11.95
N ASN A 137 16.92 -27.09 12.58
CA ASN A 137 17.60 -25.84 12.22
C ASN A 137 18.12 -25.88 10.78
N ARG A 138 18.70 -27.02 10.37
CA ARG A 138 19.23 -27.24 9.02
C ARG A 138 18.15 -27.25 7.94
N GLU A 139 16.99 -27.85 8.20
CA GLU A 139 15.88 -27.90 7.26
C GLU A 139 15.18 -26.52 7.12
N LEU A 140 15.02 -25.78 8.23
CA LEU A 140 14.38 -24.46 8.23
C LEU A 140 15.28 -23.33 7.71
N ALA A 141 16.60 -23.41 7.92
CA ALA A 141 17.53 -22.32 7.59
C ALA A 141 17.47 -21.85 6.12
N PRO A 142 17.36 -22.71 5.09
CA PRO A 142 17.20 -22.28 3.70
C PRO A 142 15.90 -21.50 3.46
N ALA A 143 14.80 -21.86 4.11
CA ALA A 143 13.53 -21.17 3.99
C ALA A 143 13.58 -19.81 4.70
N VAL A 144 14.16 -19.74 5.90
CA VAL A 144 14.40 -18.48 6.63
C VAL A 144 15.34 -17.56 5.83
N LYS A 145 16.43 -18.10 5.29
CA LYS A 145 17.36 -17.35 4.44
C LYS A 145 16.66 -16.83 3.19
N ALA A 146 15.83 -17.65 2.54
CA ALA A 146 15.06 -17.23 1.37
C ALA A 146 13.98 -16.18 1.72
N LEU A 147 13.38 -16.22 2.92
CA LEU A 147 12.47 -15.19 3.44
C LEU A 147 13.18 -13.87 3.67
N LEU A 148 14.43 -13.91 4.17
CA LEU A 148 15.22 -12.73 4.48
C LEU A 148 15.90 -12.12 3.24
N GLN A 149 16.25 -12.92 2.23
CA GLN A 149 16.98 -12.49 1.04
C GLN A 149 16.08 -12.09 -0.15
N SER A 150 14.76 -12.31 -0.07
CA SER A 150 13.88 -12.16 -1.24
C SER A 150 12.70 -11.22 -0.97
N ASN A 151 12.72 -10.02 -1.56
CA ASN A 151 11.53 -9.16 -1.69
C ASN A 151 10.47 -9.69 -2.67
N ASP A 152 10.72 -10.85 -3.31
CA ASP A 152 9.98 -11.36 -4.49
C ASP A 152 9.44 -12.80 -4.35
N ARG A 153 9.29 -13.34 -3.12
CA ARG A 153 8.77 -14.70 -2.87
C ARG A 153 7.59 -14.72 -1.88
N PRO A 154 6.42 -14.12 -2.22
CA PRO A 154 5.28 -13.95 -1.31
C PRO A 154 4.66 -15.26 -0.80
N GLY A 155 4.76 -16.35 -1.58
CA GLY A 155 4.30 -17.68 -1.15
C GLY A 155 5.06 -18.23 0.05
N LEU A 156 6.33 -17.84 0.21
CA LEU A 156 7.15 -18.27 1.34
C LEU A 156 6.78 -17.50 2.62
N ALA A 157 6.47 -16.20 2.53
CA ALA A 157 6.01 -15.40 3.67
C ALA A 157 4.61 -15.81 4.16
N SER A 158 3.69 -16.08 3.21
CA SER A 158 2.38 -16.66 3.54
C SER A 158 2.52 -18.05 4.16
N TRP A 159 3.45 -18.86 3.66
CA TRP A 159 3.78 -20.14 4.26
C TRP A 159 4.30 -19.96 5.69
N ALA A 160 5.22 -19.03 5.95
CA ALA A 160 5.78 -18.78 7.27
C ALA A 160 4.70 -18.44 8.31
N GLY A 161 3.73 -17.58 7.96
CA GLY A 161 2.57 -17.25 8.79
C GLY A 161 1.69 -18.46 9.12
N GLN A 162 1.50 -19.37 8.16
CA GLN A 162 0.71 -20.58 8.36
C GLN A 162 1.50 -21.71 9.04
N ALA A 163 2.82 -21.76 8.84
CA ALA A 163 3.73 -22.71 9.46
C ALA A 163 3.84 -22.42 10.96
N LEU A 164 3.80 -21.15 11.37
CA LEU A 164 3.72 -20.76 12.78
C LEU A 164 2.59 -21.47 13.55
N LEU A 165 1.44 -21.62 12.90
CA LEU A 165 0.27 -22.23 13.49
C LEU A 165 0.28 -23.75 13.41
N ARG A 166 1.17 -24.39 12.63
CA ARG A 166 1.11 -25.83 12.31
C ARG A 166 2.34 -26.61 12.74
N LEU A 167 3.49 -25.94 12.87
CA LEU A 167 4.73 -26.55 13.33
C LEU A 167 4.68 -26.81 14.85
N PRO A 168 5.33 -27.88 15.34
CA PRO A 168 5.37 -28.20 16.76
C PRO A 168 6.12 -27.14 17.58
N GLU A 169 5.81 -26.97 18.87
CA GLU A 169 6.43 -25.92 19.69
C GLU A 169 7.96 -26.02 19.78
N ASN A 170 8.49 -27.24 19.88
CA ASN A 170 9.93 -27.49 19.94
C ASN A 170 10.67 -27.11 18.64
N ALA A 171 9.98 -26.97 17.50
CA ALA A 171 10.60 -26.44 16.29
C ALA A 171 11.06 -24.98 16.47
N PHE A 172 10.38 -24.22 17.33
CA PHE A 172 10.69 -22.83 17.65
C PHE A 172 11.71 -22.65 18.77
N GLU A 173 12.26 -23.75 19.30
CA GLU A 173 13.42 -23.71 20.20
C GLU A 173 14.74 -23.54 19.41
N THR A 174 14.72 -23.78 18.10
CA THR A 174 15.87 -23.61 17.20
C THR A 174 16.02 -22.19 16.68
N GLU A 175 17.24 -21.80 16.28
CA GLU A 175 17.54 -20.46 15.73
C GLU A 175 16.68 -20.13 14.50
N ALA A 176 16.61 -21.04 13.53
CA ALA A 176 15.77 -20.87 12.34
C ALA A 176 14.27 -20.85 12.68
N GLY A 177 13.83 -21.63 13.68
CA GLY A 177 12.46 -21.58 14.18
C GLY A 177 12.11 -20.24 14.82
N GLN A 178 12.99 -19.68 15.66
CA GLN A 178 12.79 -18.36 16.27
C GLN A 178 12.78 -17.25 15.22
N ALA A 179 13.69 -17.31 14.24
CA ALA A 179 13.69 -16.38 13.12
C ALA A 179 12.39 -16.46 12.30
N LEU A 180 11.91 -17.67 11.99
CA LEU A 180 10.63 -17.88 11.34
C LEU A 180 9.47 -17.28 12.13
N ARG A 181 9.47 -17.45 13.47
CA ARG A 181 8.46 -16.89 14.38
C ARG A 181 8.46 -15.37 14.39
N LEU A 182 9.64 -14.74 14.41
CA LEU A 182 9.78 -13.28 14.35
C LEU A 182 9.30 -12.72 13.01
N ILE A 183 9.71 -13.34 11.89
CA ILE A 183 9.31 -12.93 10.54
C ILE A 183 7.80 -13.03 10.36
N ALA A 184 7.18 -14.09 10.91
CA ALA A 184 5.78 -14.39 10.66
C ALA A 184 4.80 -13.74 11.67
N GLN A 185 5.26 -13.21 12.81
CA GLN A 185 4.39 -12.55 13.80
C GLN A 185 4.22 -11.03 13.63
N GLY A 186 5.01 -10.36 12.78
CA GLY A 186 4.85 -8.90 12.57
C GLY A 186 4.95 -8.02 13.84
N ALA A 187 5.50 -8.59 14.93
CA ALA A 187 5.65 -8.08 16.31
C ALA A 187 4.36 -7.81 17.12
N ASP A 188 4.31 -8.37 18.36
CA ASP A 188 3.45 -7.89 19.47
C ASP A 188 4.32 -7.50 20.69
N GLU A 189 3.86 -6.48 21.43
CA GLU A 189 4.62 -5.46 22.17
C GLU A 189 5.10 -5.84 23.59
N SER A 190 5.01 -7.09 24.07
CA SER A 190 5.26 -7.37 25.50
C SER A 190 6.05 -8.64 25.89
N ALA A 191 6.59 -9.43 24.95
CA ALA A 191 7.16 -10.75 25.30
C ALA A 191 8.69 -10.93 25.16
N VAL A 192 9.44 -9.95 24.65
CA VAL A 192 10.90 -10.11 24.39
C VAL A 192 11.76 -9.20 25.30
N ALA A 193 11.25 -8.88 26.49
CA ALA A 193 11.93 -7.95 27.40
C ALA A 193 13.04 -8.58 28.26
N THR A 194 13.33 -9.88 28.14
CA THR A 194 14.36 -10.52 28.97
C THR A 194 15.08 -11.63 28.21
N SER A 195 16.40 -11.51 28.15
CA SER A 195 17.37 -12.43 27.53
C SER A 195 17.49 -12.39 26.00
N SER A 196 18.27 -11.43 25.51
CA SER A 196 19.11 -11.69 24.34
C SER A 196 20.57 -11.42 24.72
N SER A 197 21.42 -12.42 24.46
CA SER A 197 22.88 -12.34 24.65
C SER A 197 23.48 -11.31 23.68
N PRO A 198 24.58 -10.60 24.03
CA PRO A 198 25.28 -9.67 23.13
C PRO A 198 25.64 -10.28 21.76
N ASP A 199 25.88 -11.59 21.69
CA ASP A 199 26.17 -12.29 20.43
C ASP A 199 24.92 -12.45 19.53
N GLN A 200 23.73 -12.60 20.11
CA GLN A 200 22.46 -12.72 19.36
C GLN A 200 22.01 -11.40 18.71
N VAL A 201 22.38 -10.26 19.31
CA VAL A 201 22.13 -8.93 18.72
C VAL A 201 23.08 -8.67 17.54
N ARG A 202 24.29 -9.23 17.59
CA ARG A 202 25.31 -9.07 16.55
C ARG A 202 24.95 -9.80 15.25
N ASP A 203 24.40 -11.01 15.35
CA ASP A 203 24.01 -11.83 14.19
C ASP A 203 22.71 -11.34 13.52
N MET A 204 21.75 -10.81 14.28
CA MET A 204 20.54 -10.18 13.74
C MET A 204 20.84 -8.85 13.03
N THR A 205 21.82 -8.08 13.53
CA THR A 205 22.31 -6.85 12.87
C THR A 205 22.96 -7.17 11.52
N GLN A 206 23.66 -8.30 11.42
CA GLN A 206 24.29 -8.74 10.17
C GLN A 206 23.26 -9.11 9.10
N LEU A 207 22.20 -9.84 9.46
CA LEU A 207 21.09 -10.18 8.56
C LEU A 207 20.29 -8.96 8.08
N LEU A 208 20.06 -7.97 8.96
CA LEU A 208 19.35 -6.73 8.60
C LEU A 208 20.23 -5.75 7.80
N SER A 209 21.56 -5.84 7.93
CA SER A 209 22.50 -4.99 7.18
C SER A 209 22.58 -5.30 5.68
N GLU A 210 22.03 -6.44 5.24
CA GLU A 210 21.95 -6.82 3.83
C GLU A 210 20.73 -6.22 3.11
N LEU A 211 19.80 -5.61 3.85
CA LEU A 211 18.59 -4.98 3.30
C LEU A 211 18.89 -3.55 2.82
N PRO A 212 18.28 -3.10 1.69
CA PRO A 212 18.37 -1.70 1.29
C PRO A 212 17.80 -0.82 2.41
N LEU A 213 18.42 0.33 2.68
CA LEU A 213 17.89 1.27 3.66
C LEU A 213 16.89 2.20 2.98
N VAL A 214 15.81 2.52 3.69
CA VAL A 214 14.92 3.60 3.30
C VAL A 214 14.89 4.65 4.40
N ARG A 215 14.80 5.90 3.98
CA ARG A 215 14.76 7.07 4.84
C ARG A 215 13.35 7.31 5.32
N ILE A 216 13.19 7.49 6.62
CA ILE A 216 11.94 7.93 7.23
C ILE A 216 12.12 9.30 7.86
N GLY A 217 11.13 10.16 7.70
CA GLY A 217 11.10 11.47 8.32
C GLY A 217 10.91 11.37 9.83
N VAL A 218 11.48 12.33 10.55
CA VAL A 218 11.25 12.54 11.98
C VAL A 218 10.76 13.98 12.19
N ALA A 219 9.60 14.17 12.83
CA ALA A 219 9.04 15.48 13.20
C ALA A 219 8.35 15.41 14.57
N ARG A 220 8.38 16.49 15.36
CA ARG A 220 7.97 16.53 16.78
C ARG A 220 7.21 17.83 16.91
N ARG A 221 5.98 17.71 17.37
CA ARG A 221 5.04 18.81 17.55
C ARG A 221 4.60 18.74 19.00
N GLY A 222 5.07 19.66 19.83
CA GLY A 222 4.75 19.58 21.26
C GLY A 222 5.42 18.39 21.93
N SER A 223 4.62 17.71 22.74
CA SER A 223 4.95 16.45 23.39
C SER A 223 4.84 15.22 22.49
N GLN A 224 4.53 15.40 21.20
CA GLN A 224 4.28 14.31 20.25
C GLN A 224 5.42 14.18 19.25
N LEU A 225 6.01 12.97 19.14
CA LEU A 225 6.96 12.58 18.09
C LEU A 225 6.23 11.87 16.96
N GLN A 226 6.61 12.16 15.72
CA GLN A 226 6.12 11.61 14.47
C GLN A 226 7.30 11.04 13.68
N LEU A 227 7.16 9.82 13.17
CA LEU A 227 8.16 9.11 12.39
C LEU A 227 7.50 8.49 11.15
N GLY A 228 8.14 8.53 9.98
CA GLY A 228 7.62 7.91 8.75
C GLY A 228 7.51 8.90 7.58
N THR A 229 6.44 8.80 6.79
CA THR A 229 6.22 9.69 5.64
C THR A 229 5.65 11.03 6.12
N LEU A 230 6.54 12.03 6.23
CA LEU A 230 6.24 13.38 6.71
C LEU A 230 6.36 14.40 5.57
N SER A 231 5.74 15.58 5.69
CA SER A 231 5.85 16.66 4.69
C SER A 231 7.31 17.02 4.35
N PRO A 232 7.63 17.52 3.14
CA PRO A 232 9.00 17.86 2.73
C PRO A 232 9.70 18.92 3.59
N SER A 233 8.96 19.63 4.44
CA SER A 233 9.48 20.51 5.48
C SER A 233 9.88 19.79 6.78
N ALA A 234 9.88 18.46 6.81
CA ALA A 234 10.30 17.68 7.97
C ALA A 234 11.82 17.82 8.16
N PRO A 235 12.29 18.24 9.35
CA PRO A 235 13.66 18.71 9.51
C PRO A 235 14.72 17.60 9.46
N HIS A 236 14.36 16.32 9.63
CA HIS A 236 15.34 15.24 9.69
C HIS A 236 14.84 13.92 9.06
N LEU A 237 15.77 13.19 8.44
CA LEU A 237 15.58 11.84 7.90
C LEU A 237 16.51 10.87 8.62
N ILE A 238 16.02 9.69 9.03
CA ILE A 238 16.86 8.61 9.56
C ILE A 238 16.79 7.38 8.64
N PRO A 239 17.93 6.70 8.37
CA PRO A 239 17.94 5.48 7.60
C PRO A 239 17.53 4.28 8.47
N VAL A 240 16.62 3.48 7.94
CA VAL A 240 16.17 2.23 8.54
C VAL A 240 16.18 1.12 7.49
N PRO A 241 16.47 -0.14 7.85
CA PRO A 241 16.29 -1.26 6.93
C PRO A 241 14.89 -1.22 6.32
N ASP A 242 14.80 -1.46 5.00
CA ASP A 242 13.53 -1.48 4.28
C ASP A 242 12.75 -2.76 4.59
N THR A 243 12.33 -2.87 5.85
CA THR A 243 11.42 -3.87 6.37
C THR A 243 10.00 -3.30 6.38
N ASP A 244 8.99 -4.14 6.30
CA ASP A 244 7.60 -3.75 6.53
C ASP A 244 7.01 -4.58 7.68
N PRO A 245 6.79 -3.99 8.87
CA PRO A 245 7.00 -2.57 9.21
C PRO A 245 8.48 -2.19 9.40
N ARG A 246 8.81 -0.91 9.24
CA ARG A 246 10.12 -0.34 9.60
C ARG A 246 10.20 -0.19 11.11
N LEU A 247 11.24 -0.75 11.72
CA LEU A 247 11.35 -0.81 13.18
C LEU A 247 12.31 0.28 13.69
N VAL A 248 11.82 1.06 14.65
CA VAL A 248 12.61 2.07 15.37
C VAL A 248 12.37 1.96 16.88
N ASP A 249 13.42 1.71 17.64
CA ASP A 249 13.38 1.71 19.10
C ASP A 249 13.52 3.12 19.65
N LEU A 250 12.57 3.53 20.48
CA LEU A 250 12.52 4.82 21.15
C LEU A 250 12.99 4.69 22.59
N GLN A 251 13.73 5.68 23.09
CA GLN A 251 14.06 5.83 24.50
C GLN A 251 13.96 7.32 24.91
N TRP A 252 13.25 7.64 25.98
CA TRP A 252 13.13 9.02 26.50
C TRP A 252 12.99 9.02 28.03
N GLU A 253 13.19 10.16 28.68
CA GLU A 253 13.01 10.30 30.13
C GLU A 253 11.69 10.98 30.46
N GLU A 254 10.94 10.44 31.41
CA GLU A 254 9.67 11.00 31.88
C GLU A 254 9.59 10.86 33.40
N ASN A 255 9.48 11.99 34.12
CA ASN A 255 9.43 12.06 35.59
C ASN A 255 10.61 11.35 36.29
N GLY A 256 11.83 11.44 35.76
CA GLY A 256 13.03 10.80 36.33
C GLY A 256 13.17 9.30 36.02
N LEU A 257 12.29 8.75 35.18
CA LEU A 257 12.33 7.35 34.75
C LEU A 257 12.60 7.24 33.24
N VAL A 258 13.54 6.37 32.86
CA VAL A 258 13.83 6.06 31.45
C VAL A 258 12.73 5.15 30.89
N ARG A 259 12.01 5.64 29.88
CA ARG A 259 11.02 4.91 29.09
C ARG A 259 11.66 4.39 27.80
N ARG A 260 11.23 3.21 27.36
CA ARG A 260 11.59 2.62 26.06
C ARG A 260 10.34 2.15 25.34
N ARG A 261 10.29 2.30 24.02
CA ARG A 261 9.16 1.86 23.18
C ARG A 261 9.63 1.55 21.76
N ARG A 262 9.34 0.36 21.24
CA ARG A 262 9.55 0.06 19.81
C ARG A 262 8.40 0.63 18.99
N LEU A 263 8.71 1.31 17.91
CA LEU A 263 7.76 1.87 16.95
C LEU A 263 7.85 1.11 15.64
N SER A 264 6.71 0.58 15.21
CA SER A 264 6.52 -0.05 13.90
C SER A 264 5.92 0.96 12.95
N ILE A 265 6.67 1.32 11.90
CA ILE A 265 6.30 2.35 10.92
C ILE A 265 6.00 1.63 9.60
N PRO A 266 4.73 1.50 9.19
CA PRO A 266 4.37 0.90 7.91
C PRO A 266 5.05 1.66 6.77
N VAL A 267 5.39 0.96 5.69
CA VAL A 267 5.94 1.61 4.49
C VAL A 267 4.94 2.64 3.95
N GLY A 268 5.39 3.88 3.74
CA GLY A 268 4.51 5.00 3.36
C GLY A 268 3.62 5.56 4.50
N GLY A 269 3.67 4.94 5.68
CA GLY A 269 2.90 5.32 6.87
C GLY A 269 3.66 6.26 7.79
N ARG A 270 2.99 6.68 8.87
CA ARG A 270 3.58 7.43 9.98
C ARG A 270 3.20 6.79 11.30
N ALA A 271 4.15 6.73 12.24
CA ALA A 271 3.90 6.43 13.63
C ALA A 271 3.98 7.72 14.45
N GLU A 272 3.04 7.89 15.38
CA GLU A 272 3.03 9.02 16.30
C GLU A 272 3.03 8.49 17.73
N THR A 273 3.80 9.12 18.63
CA THR A 273 3.85 8.73 20.04
C THR A 273 4.09 9.93 20.94
N MET A 274 3.53 9.89 22.14
CA MET A 274 3.76 10.91 23.16
C MET A 274 5.07 10.62 23.89
N VAL A 275 5.90 11.65 24.06
CA VAL A 275 7.29 11.57 24.56
C VAL A 275 7.64 12.70 25.54
N GLY A 276 6.64 13.51 25.92
CA GLY A 276 6.84 14.65 26.83
C GLY A 276 7.74 15.73 26.23
N THR A 277 8.48 16.47 27.06
CA THR A 277 9.38 17.57 26.64
C THR A 277 10.86 17.17 26.59
N ALA A 278 11.22 16.00 27.14
CA ALA A 278 12.60 15.52 27.27
C ALA A 278 13.26 15.14 25.93
N SER A 279 14.59 14.95 25.93
CA SER A 279 15.32 14.42 24.78
C SER A 279 14.97 12.96 24.52
N ILE A 280 15.05 12.54 23.26
CA ILE A 280 14.65 11.22 22.81
C ILE A 280 15.80 10.59 22.04
N VAL A 281 16.06 9.30 22.25
CA VAL A 281 17.00 8.50 21.47
C VAL A 281 16.18 7.51 20.64
N LEU A 282 16.29 7.62 19.33
CA LEU A 282 15.82 6.65 18.35
C LEU A 282 16.95 5.67 18.05
N ARG A 283 16.66 4.38 17.93
CA ARG A 283 17.60 3.38 17.44
C ARG A 283 16.95 2.64 16.29
N ASN A 284 17.59 2.61 15.13
CA ASN A 284 17.10 1.77 14.04
C ASN A 284 17.34 0.28 14.35
N ALA A 285 16.76 -0.60 13.54
CA ALA A 285 16.92 -2.05 13.69
C ALA A 285 18.37 -2.57 13.54
N LEU A 286 19.30 -1.70 13.14
CA LEU A 286 20.75 -1.98 13.04
C LEU A 286 21.52 -1.54 14.29
N GLY A 287 20.82 -1.01 15.30
CA GLY A 287 21.41 -0.52 16.55
C GLY A 287 21.98 0.90 16.50
N ALA A 288 21.95 1.56 15.33
CA ALA A 288 22.43 2.94 15.18
C ALA A 288 21.48 3.91 15.88
N ALA A 289 22.04 4.77 16.73
CA ALA A 289 21.29 5.71 17.56
C ALA A 289 21.23 7.11 16.94
N PHE A 290 20.05 7.71 16.91
CA PHE A 290 19.75 9.05 16.43
C PHE A 290 19.06 9.83 17.57
N GLN A 291 19.54 11.00 17.93
CA GLN A 291 18.96 11.77 19.04
C GLN A 291 18.01 12.85 18.52
N VAL A 292 16.80 12.92 19.07
CA VAL A 292 15.83 14.01 18.85
C VAL A 292 15.88 14.94 20.07
N PRO A 293 16.26 16.22 19.91
CA PRO A 293 16.43 17.15 21.03
C PRO A 293 15.10 17.51 21.71
N GLU A 294 15.19 18.10 22.90
CA GLU A 294 14.07 18.55 23.72
C GLU A 294 13.15 19.57 23.02
N PHE A 295 11.88 19.61 23.43
CA PHE A 295 10.78 20.28 22.73
C PHE A 295 11.06 21.77 22.39
N GLY A 296 11.83 22.48 23.21
CA GLY A 296 12.17 23.90 22.99
C GLY A 296 12.96 24.19 21.70
N ARG A 297 13.59 23.17 21.07
CA ARG A 297 14.41 23.33 19.85
C ARG A 297 13.73 22.93 18.53
N TRP A 298 12.53 22.32 18.55
CA TRP A 298 11.91 21.75 17.33
C TRP A 298 10.72 22.53 16.75
N ALA A 299 10.26 23.58 17.43
CA ALA A 299 9.17 24.45 16.96
C ALA A 299 9.67 25.53 15.98
N GLY A 300 10.42 25.15 14.94
CA GLY A 300 10.89 26.08 13.91
C GLY A 300 11.99 27.06 14.33
N GLY A 301 12.74 26.75 15.39
CA GLY A 301 13.96 27.48 15.75
C GLY A 301 15.15 27.05 14.89
N GLU A 302 15.99 27.99 14.50
CA GLU A 302 17.25 27.73 13.79
C GLU A 302 18.05 26.62 14.49
N ALA A 303 18.65 25.71 13.72
CA ALA A 303 19.54 24.71 14.30
C ALA A 303 20.73 25.43 14.95
N ASP A 304 20.79 25.41 16.29
CA ASP A 304 21.93 25.93 17.04
C ASP A 304 23.14 25.01 16.81
N TRP A 305 23.86 25.23 15.71
CA TRP A 305 25.16 24.63 15.45
C TRP A 305 26.10 24.89 16.64
N ILE A 306 26.68 23.83 17.18
CA ILE A 306 27.70 23.96 18.21
C ILE A 306 29.05 24.09 17.50
N ASP A 307 29.70 25.23 17.69
CA ASP A 307 31.08 25.41 17.28
C ASP A 307 31.98 24.57 18.18
N LEU A 308 32.54 23.49 17.62
CA LEU A 308 33.59 22.69 18.24
C LEU A 308 34.93 23.24 17.75
N SER A 309 35.57 24.07 18.56
CA SER A 309 36.89 24.62 18.23
C SER A 309 37.98 23.78 18.88
N ILE A 310 38.87 23.23 18.05
CA ILE A 310 40.01 22.42 18.48
C ILE A 310 41.29 23.19 18.18
N GLU A 311 41.91 23.72 19.22
CA GLU A 311 43.15 24.50 19.15
C GLU A 311 44.31 23.74 19.77
N VAL A 312 45.52 23.88 19.22
CA VAL A 312 46.75 23.34 19.81
C VAL A 312 47.60 24.48 20.34
N SER A 313 48.04 24.38 21.60
CA SER A 313 48.90 25.40 22.21
C SER A 313 50.22 25.53 21.46
N ARG A 314 50.58 26.78 21.10
CA ARG A 314 51.84 27.10 20.42
C ARG A 314 53.07 26.97 21.31
N ALA A 315 52.90 27.07 22.63
CA ALA A 315 53.98 26.97 23.61
C ALA A 315 54.22 25.52 24.07
N ASP A 316 53.16 24.73 24.18
CA ASP A 316 53.21 23.31 24.50
C ASP A 316 52.26 22.54 23.58
N ARG A 317 52.81 21.89 22.55
CA ARG A 317 52.01 21.14 21.57
C ARG A 317 51.17 20.04 22.22
N ARG A 318 51.45 19.65 23.47
CA ARG A 318 50.69 18.63 24.21
C ARG A 318 49.35 19.12 24.73
N ILE A 319 49.06 20.41 24.68
CA ILE A 319 47.84 20.95 25.28
C ILE A 319 46.89 21.40 24.18
N GLY A 320 45.77 20.69 24.04
CA GLY A 320 44.64 21.05 23.20
C GLY A 320 43.55 21.76 23.98
N PHE A 321 42.81 22.65 23.34
CA PHE A 321 41.58 23.20 23.90
C PHE A 321 40.40 22.81 23.04
N VAL A 322 39.36 22.27 23.67
CA VAL A 322 38.05 22.07 23.07
C VAL A 322 37.12 23.13 23.65
N TRP A 323 36.64 23.99 22.77
CA TRP A 323 35.59 24.94 23.10
C TRP A 323 34.26 24.40 22.61
N SER A 324 33.24 24.44 23.48
CA SER A 324 31.87 24.05 23.14
C SER A 324 30.88 25.06 23.69
N HIS A 325 29.88 25.44 22.90
CA HIS A 325 28.79 26.28 23.37
C HIS A 325 27.75 25.43 24.12
N GLN A 326 27.49 25.77 25.39
CA GLN A 326 26.32 25.30 26.14
C GLN A 326 25.36 26.48 26.31
N GLY A 327 24.40 26.60 25.40
CA GLY A 327 23.53 27.77 25.32
C GLY A 327 24.34 29.03 24.97
N SER A 328 24.16 30.12 25.72
CA SER A 328 24.92 31.37 25.54
C SER A 328 26.32 31.36 26.19
N GLN A 329 26.72 30.27 26.85
CA GLN A 329 28.03 30.17 27.52
C GLN A 329 29.01 29.31 26.71
N LEU A 330 30.20 29.88 26.49
CA LEU A 330 31.34 29.20 25.88
C LEU A 330 32.10 28.43 26.98
N VAL A 331 32.10 27.10 26.92
CA VAL A 331 32.82 26.25 27.88
C VAL A 331 34.13 25.79 27.25
N ARG A 332 35.26 26.21 27.85
CA ARG A 332 36.62 25.79 27.49
C ARG A 332 37.01 24.56 28.30
N ARG A 333 37.44 23.49 27.62
CA ARG A 333 38.09 22.35 28.29
C ARG A 333 39.51 22.18 27.75
N GLN A 334 40.45 21.99 28.65
CA GLN A 334 41.82 21.64 28.32
C GLN A 334 41.92 20.12 28.18
N ILE A 335 42.53 19.66 27.10
CA ILE A 335 42.83 18.25 26.84
C ILE A 335 44.35 18.13 26.74
N GLU A 336 44.94 17.23 27.52
CA GLU A 336 46.35 16.89 27.39
C GLU A 336 46.52 15.73 26.41
N TYR A 337 47.19 16.00 25.31
CA TYR A 337 47.66 15.01 24.35
C TYR A 337 48.88 14.28 24.94
N PRO A 338 48.92 12.94 24.90
CA PRO A 338 50.09 12.18 25.35
C PRO A 338 51.37 12.61 24.62
N GLU A 339 52.50 12.58 25.31
CA GLU A 339 53.81 13.12 24.88
C GLU A 339 54.27 12.69 23.47
N LYS A 340 53.80 11.53 23.01
CA LYS A 340 54.09 10.95 21.69
C LYS A 340 52.89 10.89 20.75
N ALA A 341 51.67 11.18 21.23
CA ALA A 341 50.45 11.00 20.44
C ALA A 341 50.42 11.90 19.22
N LEU A 342 50.83 13.16 19.33
CA LEU A 342 50.84 14.05 18.19
C LEU A 342 51.92 13.64 17.17
N ASP A 343 53.16 13.39 17.58
CA ASP A 343 54.20 12.95 16.63
C ASP A 343 53.94 11.53 16.05
N LEU A 344 53.16 10.68 16.73
CA LEU A 344 52.70 9.36 16.25
C LEU A 344 51.41 9.41 15.41
N LEU A 345 50.54 10.40 15.61
CA LEU A 345 49.31 10.66 14.84
C LEU A 345 49.56 11.59 13.63
N PHE A 346 50.71 12.27 13.61
CA PHE A 346 51.19 13.11 12.51
C PHE A 346 52.40 12.49 11.80
N PRO A 347 52.32 11.27 11.25
CA PRO A 347 53.38 10.82 10.38
C PRO A 347 53.45 11.78 9.18
N SER A 348 54.67 12.12 8.75
CA SER A 348 54.89 12.98 7.57
C SER A 348 54.28 12.39 6.28
N HIS A 349 53.90 11.12 6.32
CA HIS A 349 53.15 10.39 5.29
C HIS A 349 52.21 9.40 6.00
N PHE A 350 50.89 9.52 5.84
CA PHE A 350 49.99 8.41 6.15
C PHE A 350 50.16 7.34 5.04
N PRO A 351 50.29 6.04 5.36
CA PRO A 351 50.36 5.00 4.34
C PRO A 351 49.13 5.05 3.44
N SER A 352 49.33 4.78 2.15
CA SER A 352 48.21 4.64 1.20
C SER A 352 47.42 3.39 1.54
N GLY A 353 46.33 3.58 2.28
CA GLY A 353 45.43 2.52 2.73
C GLY A 353 45.36 2.51 4.25
N PHE A 354 44.17 2.76 4.79
CA PHE A 354 43.78 2.50 6.19
C PHE A 354 43.77 0.98 6.51
N GLN A 355 44.73 0.22 5.97
CA GLN A 355 44.80 -1.25 6.04
C GLN A 355 45.94 -1.77 6.93
N GLU A 356 46.88 -0.92 7.35
CA GLU A 356 47.86 -1.33 8.36
C GLU A 356 47.28 -1.14 9.76
N PHE A 357 47.04 -2.27 10.46
CA PHE A 357 46.45 -2.38 11.80
C PHE A 357 47.07 -1.44 12.86
N ASP A 358 48.32 -1.01 12.68
CA ASP A 358 49.05 -0.19 13.65
C ASP A 358 48.56 1.27 13.74
N ASP A 359 48.12 1.88 12.65
CA ASP A 359 47.60 3.26 12.65
C ASP A 359 46.17 3.31 13.18
N PHE A 360 45.42 2.22 12.99
CA PHE A 360 44.07 2.02 13.51
C PHE A 360 44.07 1.96 15.04
N ASP A 361 44.93 1.13 15.65
CA ASP A 361 45.03 1.01 17.10
C ASP A 361 45.47 2.33 17.76
N ARG A 362 46.28 3.15 17.08
CA ARG A 362 46.72 4.47 17.55
C ARG A 362 45.59 5.50 17.54
N LEU A 363 44.79 5.55 16.47
CA LEU A 363 43.59 6.39 16.38
C LEU A 363 42.50 5.94 17.37
N MET A 364 42.37 4.64 17.64
CA MET A 364 41.43 4.11 18.63
C MET A 364 41.79 4.51 20.07
N ARG A 365 43.08 4.55 20.44
CA ARG A 365 43.51 5.10 21.75
C ARG A 365 43.21 6.59 21.89
N PHE A 366 43.31 7.35 20.80
CA PHE A 366 42.91 8.76 20.77
C PHE A 366 41.38 8.92 20.95
N HIS A 367 40.60 8.04 20.34
CA HIS A 367 39.15 7.95 20.55
C HIS A 367 38.80 7.65 22.02
N GLU A 368 39.50 6.73 22.70
CA GLU A 368 39.30 6.43 24.12
C GLU A 368 39.53 7.67 25.00
N THR A 369 40.42 8.59 24.60
CA THR A 369 40.66 9.85 25.32
C THR A 369 39.54 10.89 25.08
N LEU A 370 38.76 10.75 24.01
CA LEU A 370 37.63 11.62 23.65
C LEU A 370 36.27 11.12 24.21
N SER A 371 36.25 10.04 25.00
CA SER A 371 35.04 9.36 25.49
C SER A 371 34.04 10.24 26.28
N GLU A 372 34.49 11.36 26.83
CA GLU A 372 33.67 12.38 27.50
C GLU A 372 33.29 13.55 26.56
N GLY A 373 33.18 13.25 25.26
CA GLY A 373 33.03 14.19 24.15
C GLY A 373 31.79 15.09 24.18
N PRO A 374 31.58 15.91 23.11
CA PRO A 374 30.45 16.84 23.02
C PRO A 374 29.10 16.11 23.21
N PRO A 375 28.03 16.83 23.57
CA PRO A 375 26.73 16.22 23.77
C PRO A 375 26.36 15.37 22.54
N LYS A 376 25.93 14.12 22.76
CA LYS A 376 25.59 13.15 21.70
C LYS A 376 24.46 13.59 20.73
N SER A 377 23.95 14.82 20.88
CA SER A 377 22.81 15.46 20.21
C SER A 377 23.14 16.73 19.42
N ALA A 378 24.41 17.11 19.29
CA ALA A 378 24.78 18.40 18.69
C ALA A 378 25.05 18.32 17.19
N ASP A 379 24.55 19.26 16.39
CA ASP A 379 25.09 19.56 15.06
C ASP A 379 26.40 20.33 15.23
N LEU A 380 27.44 19.95 14.49
CA LEU A 380 28.80 20.42 14.77
C LEU A 380 29.38 21.26 13.63
N ARG A 381 29.79 22.47 13.98
CA ARG A 381 30.71 23.28 13.19
C ARG A 381 32.12 23.04 13.69
N LEU A 382 32.90 22.31 12.92
CA LEU A 382 34.28 21.97 13.25
C LEU A 382 35.19 23.15 12.88
N ARG A 383 35.74 23.81 13.89
CA ARG A 383 36.80 24.82 13.74
C ARG A 383 38.11 24.20 14.19
N LEU A 384 38.96 23.88 13.24
CA LEU A 384 40.16 23.09 13.50
C LEU A 384 41.41 23.96 13.31
N ASP A 385 42.34 23.91 14.26
CA ASP A 385 43.67 24.50 14.09
C ASP A 385 44.41 23.81 12.93
N PRO A 386 45.18 24.55 12.10
CA PRO A 386 45.90 23.99 10.97
C PRO A 386 46.76 22.75 11.26
N THR A 387 47.25 22.59 12.49
CA THR A 387 48.04 21.42 12.91
C THR A 387 47.23 20.13 12.98
N VAL A 388 45.93 20.21 13.30
CA VAL A 388 45.06 19.05 13.51
C VAL A 388 44.01 18.84 12.43
N ARG A 389 43.85 19.80 11.49
CA ARG A 389 42.89 19.72 10.37
C ARG A 389 43.00 18.42 9.56
N ARG A 390 44.22 17.89 9.41
CA ARG A 390 44.53 16.68 8.64
C ARG A 390 44.03 15.36 9.25
N LEU A 391 43.54 15.41 10.50
CA LEU A 391 43.00 14.22 11.15
C LEU A 391 41.60 13.90 10.63
N PRO A 392 41.21 12.61 10.62
CA PRO A 392 39.90 12.17 10.14
C PRO A 392 38.82 12.41 11.21
N TRP A 393 38.59 13.68 11.57
CA TRP A 393 37.65 14.07 12.63
C TRP A 393 36.26 13.53 12.41
N GLU A 394 35.80 13.54 11.16
CA GLU A 394 34.50 13.04 10.77
C GLU A 394 34.37 11.54 11.00
N TRP A 395 35.46 10.77 10.87
CA TRP A 395 35.49 9.35 11.22
C TRP A 395 35.52 9.14 12.74
N LEU A 396 36.40 9.87 13.43
CA LEU A 396 36.59 9.75 14.88
C LEU A 396 35.29 10.04 15.64
N LEU A 397 34.64 11.16 15.32
CA LEU A 397 33.38 11.57 15.94
C LEU A 397 32.26 10.57 15.58
N PHE A 398 32.19 10.15 14.33
CA PHE A 398 31.22 9.16 13.89
C PHE A 398 31.36 7.84 14.64
N LYS A 399 32.59 7.33 14.85
CA LYS A 399 32.87 6.13 15.64
C LYS A 399 32.61 6.30 17.14
N SER A 400 32.67 7.53 17.67
CA SER A 400 32.20 7.88 19.03
C SER A 400 30.67 7.87 19.18
N GLY A 401 29.94 7.46 18.13
CA GLY A 401 28.49 7.39 18.12
C GLY A 401 27.82 8.73 17.79
N LEU A 402 28.57 9.71 17.27
CA LEU A 402 28.04 10.98 16.76
C LEU A 402 27.77 10.87 15.25
N ALA A 403 26.68 10.21 14.87
CA ALA A 403 26.15 10.22 13.50
C ALA A 403 25.32 11.49 13.24
N THR A 404 25.91 12.66 13.48
CA THR A 404 25.27 13.99 13.44
C THR A 404 25.72 14.84 12.25
N ARG A 405 25.02 15.94 11.98
CA ARG A 405 25.39 16.89 10.91
C ARG A 405 26.70 17.56 11.29
N MET A 406 27.69 17.47 10.42
CA MET A 406 29.03 18.00 10.63
C MET A 406 29.46 18.81 9.43
N VAL A 407 30.02 19.99 9.67
CA VAL A 407 30.60 20.85 8.64
C VAL A 407 31.86 21.52 9.17
N ARG A 408 32.89 21.61 8.32
CA ARG A 408 34.11 22.36 8.62
C ARG A 408 33.92 23.83 8.26
N VAL A 409 34.26 24.72 9.19
CA VAL A 409 34.14 26.17 9.04
C VAL A 409 35.37 26.88 9.60
N GLU A 410 35.71 28.04 9.04
CA GLU A 410 36.98 28.70 9.36
C GLU A 410 36.87 29.85 10.37
N GLY A 411 35.69 30.46 10.53
CA GLY A 411 35.49 31.63 11.40
C GLY A 411 34.05 31.78 11.93
N GLU A 412 33.84 32.80 12.77
CA GLU A 412 32.52 33.18 13.28
C GLU A 412 31.70 33.89 12.20
N GLY A 413 30.45 33.46 12.01
CA GLY A 413 29.51 34.13 11.10
C GLY A 413 29.75 33.84 9.62
N GLN A 414 29.62 32.58 9.21
CA GLN A 414 29.49 32.25 7.80
C GLN A 414 28.24 32.95 7.25
N ARG A 415 28.38 33.73 6.17
CA ARG A 415 27.22 34.29 5.48
C ARG A 415 26.37 33.13 4.96
N ARG A 416 25.16 33.00 5.49
CA ARG A 416 24.11 32.17 4.90
C ARG A 416 24.02 32.54 3.43
N TRP A 417 24.12 31.56 2.53
CA TRP A 417 23.93 31.83 1.12
C TRP A 417 22.50 32.35 0.92
N SER A 418 22.34 33.58 0.42
CA SER A 418 21.01 34.15 0.19
C SER A 418 20.46 33.66 -1.14
N SER A 419 19.26 33.10 -1.17
CA SER A 419 18.54 32.64 -2.37
C SER A 419 18.41 33.73 -3.46
N THR A 420 18.50 35.01 -3.11
CA THR A 420 18.55 36.14 -4.06
C THR A 420 19.79 36.15 -4.97
N ALA A 421 20.85 35.39 -4.67
CA ALA A 421 22.02 35.24 -5.54
C ALA A 421 21.86 34.08 -6.56
N ALA A 422 20.98 33.11 -6.28
CA ALA A 422 20.74 31.93 -7.11
C ALA A 422 19.98 32.24 -8.41
N GLU A 423 19.16 33.30 -8.42
CA GLU A 423 18.35 33.70 -9.58
C GLU A 423 19.17 34.22 -10.78
N ALA A 424 20.47 34.48 -10.60
CA ALA A 424 21.34 35.05 -11.64
C ALA A 424 22.23 34.02 -12.38
N ILE A 425 22.30 32.77 -11.91
CA ILE A 425 23.16 31.73 -12.50
C ILE A 425 22.29 30.69 -13.23
N PRO A 426 22.53 30.40 -14.52
CA PRO A 426 21.78 29.38 -15.24
C PRO A 426 21.93 28.01 -14.54
N ASN A 427 20.86 27.20 -14.56
CA ASN A 427 20.80 25.90 -13.87
C ASN A 427 21.66 24.82 -14.57
N ARG A 428 22.96 25.07 -14.67
CA ARG A 428 23.96 24.30 -15.39
C ARG A 428 24.93 23.61 -14.43
N ALA A 429 25.25 22.37 -14.75
CA ALA A 429 26.25 21.60 -14.02
C ALA A 429 27.35 21.11 -14.97
N LEU A 430 28.61 21.20 -14.55
CA LEU A 430 29.72 20.54 -15.25
C LEU A 430 30.16 19.33 -14.42
N VAL A 431 30.06 18.15 -15.03
CA VAL A 431 30.58 16.90 -14.48
C VAL A 431 31.78 16.49 -15.31
N ALA A 432 32.97 16.51 -14.72
CA ALA A 432 34.22 16.23 -15.42
C ALA A 432 34.96 15.03 -14.80
N GLY A 433 35.20 14.02 -15.64
CA GLY A 433 36.05 12.88 -15.32
C GLY A 433 37.37 12.96 -16.09
N PHE A 434 38.50 12.86 -15.40
CA PHE A 434 39.83 13.00 -16.01
C PHE A 434 40.50 11.64 -16.21
N GLY A 435 40.88 11.28 -17.44
CA GLY A 435 41.55 10.02 -17.80
C GLY A 435 40.89 9.26 -18.99
N ALA A 436 41.55 8.20 -19.47
CA ALA A 436 41.26 7.51 -20.75
C ALA A 436 39.85 6.88 -20.92
N ALA A 437 39.02 6.82 -19.87
CA ALA A 437 37.60 6.49 -19.97
C ALA A 437 36.83 7.15 -18.81
N PRO A 438 35.62 7.70 -19.04
CA PRO A 438 34.75 8.10 -17.94
C PRO A 438 34.41 6.85 -17.12
N GLY A 439 34.81 6.82 -15.85
CA GLY A 439 34.40 5.75 -14.95
C GLY A 439 32.90 5.83 -14.62
N ASP A 440 32.31 4.72 -14.19
CA ASP A 440 30.89 4.60 -13.81
C ASP A 440 30.39 5.68 -12.80
N SER A 441 31.29 6.34 -12.06
CA SER A 441 30.93 7.43 -11.12
C SER A 441 30.39 8.68 -11.80
N VAL A 442 30.98 9.11 -12.91
CA VAL A 442 30.60 10.39 -13.54
C VAL A 442 29.28 10.26 -14.30
N GLU A 443 29.02 9.11 -14.93
CA GLU A 443 27.72 8.83 -15.57
C GLU A 443 26.57 8.79 -14.55
N LEU A 444 26.80 8.17 -13.39
CA LEU A 444 25.86 8.17 -12.27
C LEU A 444 25.51 9.61 -11.84
N VAL A 445 26.52 10.46 -11.66
CA VAL A 445 26.33 11.86 -11.24
C VAL A 445 25.59 12.65 -12.31
N VAL A 446 25.90 12.46 -13.59
CA VAL A 446 25.17 13.09 -14.71
C VAL A 446 23.70 12.72 -14.65
N LYS A 447 23.38 11.44 -14.45
CA LYS A 447 22.00 10.99 -14.29
C LYS A 447 21.31 11.66 -13.10
N GLN A 448 21.96 11.67 -11.93
CA GLN A 448 21.39 12.27 -10.72
C GLN A 448 21.11 13.77 -10.90
N LEU A 449 22.06 14.54 -11.44
CA LEU A 449 21.89 15.98 -11.65
C LEU A 449 20.88 16.30 -12.77
N GLY A 450 20.84 15.48 -13.84
CA GLY A 450 19.83 15.61 -14.89
C GLY A 450 18.41 15.38 -14.37
N GLU A 451 18.22 14.36 -13.52
CA GLU A 451 16.93 14.14 -12.83
C GLU A 451 16.60 15.25 -11.82
N ALA A 452 17.58 16.05 -11.37
CA ALA A 452 17.38 17.24 -10.55
C ALA A 452 17.07 18.52 -11.37
N GLY A 453 16.95 18.40 -12.70
CA GLY A 453 16.60 19.49 -13.61
C GLY A 453 17.78 20.37 -14.05
N PHE A 454 19.03 19.94 -13.85
CA PHE A 454 20.21 20.66 -14.34
C PHE A 454 20.49 20.35 -15.81
N GLU A 455 20.91 21.36 -16.56
CA GLU A 455 21.58 21.16 -17.86
C GLU A 455 23.00 20.69 -17.58
N VAL A 456 23.22 19.37 -17.68
CA VAL A 456 24.51 18.75 -17.32
C VAL A 456 25.42 18.64 -18.53
N ALA A 457 26.56 19.32 -18.48
CA ALA A 457 27.68 19.11 -19.39
C ALA A 457 28.57 18.00 -18.84
N LEU A 458 28.71 16.90 -19.58
CA LEU A 458 29.68 15.85 -19.27
C LEU A 458 30.99 16.12 -20.02
N PHE A 459 32.10 16.18 -19.29
CA PHE A 459 33.45 16.15 -19.85
C PHE A 459 34.08 14.79 -19.55
N ALA A 460 34.29 14.00 -20.61
CA ALA A 460 34.85 12.65 -20.54
C ALA A 460 35.89 12.46 -21.65
N GLY A 461 37.13 12.14 -21.30
CA GLY A 461 38.17 11.71 -22.26
C GLY A 461 38.78 12.80 -23.16
N GLY A 462 38.74 14.08 -22.77
CA GLY A 462 39.44 15.19 -23.45
C GLY A 462 40.76 15.59 -22.77
N GLY A 463 41.63 16.31 -23.48
CA GLY A 463 42.88 16.84 -22.90
C GLY A 463 42.62 17.99 -21.90
N GLY A 464 43.53 18.21 -20.97
CA GLY A 464 43.36 19.20 -19.89
C GLY A 464 43.15 20.64 -20.40
N SER A 465 43.70 20.99 -21.57
CA SER A 465 43.43 22.28 -22.23
C SER A 465 41.95 22.48 -22.59
N ASP A 466 41.23 21.41 -22.96
CA ASP A 466 39.82 21.50 -23.33
C ASP A 466 38.92 21.60 -22.09
N LEU A 467 39.32 20.99 -20.97
CA LEU A 467 38.66 21.22 -19.69
C LEU A 467 38.76 22.69 -19.26
N PHE A 468 39.96 23.29 -19.37
CA PHE A 468 40.12 24.71 -19.02
C PHE A 468 39.19 25.58 -19.87
N LYS A 469 39.12 25.37 -21.19
CA LYS A 469 38.15 26.08 -22.05
C LYS A 469 36.74 25.90 -21.52
N ARG A 470 36.33 24.65 -21.23
CA ARG A 470 34.97 24.34 -20.76
C ARG A 470 34.64 24.98 -19.42
N LEU A 471 35.59 25.02 -18.48
CA LEU A 471 35.44 25.67 -17.18
C LEU A 471 35.18 27.18 -17.33
N TYR A 472 35.85 27.86 -18.26
CA TYR A 472 35.74 29.31 -18.47
C TYR A 472 34.69 29.72 -19.52
N GLU A 473 34.09 28.77 -20.24
CA GLU A 473 33.09 29.02 -21.30
C GLU A 473 31.79 29.60 -20.74
N GLU A 474 31.29 29.05 -19.63
CA GLU A 474 29.96 29.32 -19.09
C GLU A 474 30.00 29.42 -17.56
N PRO A 475 29.10 30.19 -16.93
CA PRO A 475 28.94 30.14 -15.48
C PRO A 475 28.27 28.82 -15.07
N TRP A 476 28.89 28.12 -14.13
CA TRP A 476 28.43 26.81 -13.63
C TRP A 476 27.84 26.96 -12.25
N ARG A 477 26.58 26.56 -12.06
CA ARG A 477 25.93 26.52 -10.74
C ARG A 477 26.48 25.37 -9.89
N PHE A 478 26.83 24.25 -10.55
CA PHE A 478 27.36 23.05 -9.91
C PHE A 478 28.61 22.54 -10.64
N LEU A 479 29.65 22.15 -9.88
CA LEU A 479 30.83 21.46 -10.42
C LEU A 479 31.05 20.12 -9.74
N HIS A 480 31.22 19.05 -10.51
CA HIS A 480 31.72 17.76 -10.02
C HIS A 480 32.99 17.40 -10.77
N LEU A 481 34.13 17.32 -10.09
CA LEU A 481 35.43 17.03 -10.66
C LEU A 481 35.97 15.71 -10.09
N SER A 482 36.24 14.73 -10.94
CA SER A 482 36.71 13.40 -10.52
C SER A 482 37.97 12.96 -11.27
N GLU A 483 39.03 12.65 -10.53
CA GLU A 483 40.27 12.08 -11.08
C GLU A 483 40.16 10.56 -11.26
N HIS A 484 40.81 10.04 -12.30
CA HIS A 484 40.98 8.60 -12.50
C HIS A 484 42.34 8.09 -11.99
N GLN A 485 42.35 6.89 -11.41
CA GLN A 485 43.52 6.28 -10.76
C GLN A 485 44.77 6.21 -11.64
N ASN A 486 44.59 5.84 -12.90
CA ASN A 486 45.70 5.50 -13.79
C ASN A 486 46.56 6.72 -14.12
N GLU A 487 45.96 7.89 -14.31
CA GLU A 487 46.66 9.15 -14.58
C GLU A 487 47.50 9.59 -13.37
N VAL A 488 46.91 9.51 -12.17
CA VAL A 488 47.63 9.83 -10.94
C VAL A 488 48.82 8.88 -10.72
N ARG A 489 48.64 7.58 -10.97
CA ARG A 489 49.74 6.59 -10.89
C ARG A 489 50.84 6.83 -11.92
N ALA A 490 50.49 7.21 -13.15
CA ALA A 490 51.45 7.55 -14.19
C ALA A 490 52.27 8.79 -13.81
N ALA A 491 51.61 9.86 -13.37
CA ALA A 491 52.25 11.08 -12.89
C ALA A 491 53.16 10.84 -11.68
N GLN A 492 52.73 9.99 -10.72
CA GLN A 492 53.55 9.60 -9.57
C GLN A 492 54.80 8.79 -9.96
N LYS A 493 54.68 7.86 -10.92
CA LYS A 493 55.83 7.09 -11.44
C LYS A 493 56.86 7.98 -12.16
N GLN A 494 56.40 8.95 -12.94
CA GLN A 494 57.28 9.88 -13.65
C GLN A 494 58.01 10.84 -12.69
N ARG A 495 57.34 11.22 -11.59
CA ARG A 495 57.93 12.00 -10.48
C ARG A 495 59.00 11.22 -9.70
N ALA A 496 58.84 9.92 -9.52
CA ALA A 496 59.88 9.07 -8.94
C ALA A 496 61.16 9.03 -9.80
N GLN A 497 61.07 9.36 -11.10
CA GLN A 497 62.18 9.41 -12.04
C GLN A 497 62.80 10.80 -12.21
N THR A 498 62.08 11.87 -11.85
CA THR A 498 62.54 13.26 -11.96
C THR A 498 62.70 13.86 -10.57
N GLN A 499 63.94 13.95 -10.06
CA GLN A 499 64.30 14.50 -8.73
C GLN A 499 64.02 16.01 -8.55
N SER A 500 62.90 16.53 -9.07
CA SER A 500 62.42 17.88 -8.79
C SER A 500 61.26 17.80 -7.79
N GLY A 501 61.56 18.16 -6.54
CA GLY A 501 60.60 18.25 -5.45
C GLY A 501 59.66 19.45 -5.59
N ASP A 502 58.99 19.63 -6.72
CA ASP A 502 58.02 20.72 -6.85
C ASP A 502 56.77 20.42 -6.01
N VAL A 503 56.59 21.20 -4.95
CA VAL A 503 55.46 21.13 -4.02
C VAL A 503 54.15 21.51 -4.74
N SER A 504 54.23 22.25 -5.86
CA SER A 504 53.07 22.81 -6.58
C SER A 504 52.11 21.77 -7.17
N LEU A 505 52.56 20.54 -7.44
CA LEU A 505 51.70 19.47 -7.98
C LEU A 505 50.95 18.68 -6.88
N ARG A 506 51.31 18.83 -5.60
CA ARG A 506 50.63 18.10 -4.50
C ARG A 506 49.22 18.64 -4.24
N SER A 507 48.99 19.91 -4.56
CA SER A 507 47.70 20.59 -4.36
C SER A 507 46.86 20.76 -5.63
N ARG A 508 47.25 20.13 -6.73
CA ARG A 508 46.54 20.21 -8.03
C ARG A 508 45.90 18.89 -8.41
N LEU A 509 44.77 18.94 -9.10
CA LEU A 509 44.14 17.80 -9.76
C LEU A 509 44.87 17.49 -11.07
N ILE A 510 45.33 16.26 -11.26
CA ILE A 510 46.05 15.81 -12.45
C ILE A 510 45.03 15.51 -13.54
N LEU A 511 45.09 16.27 -14.65
CA LEU A 511 44.15 16.12 -15.75
C LEU A 511 44.69 15.17 -16.81
N ASP A 512 45.97 15.34 -17.17
CA ASP A 512 46.73 14.51 -18.13
C ASP A 512 48.24 14.66 -17.89
N GLU A 513 49.08 14.10 -18.77
CA GLU A 513 50.55 14.16 -18.69
C GLU A 513 51.15 15.58 -18.64
N LYS A 514 50.43 16.60 -19.13
CA LYS A 514 50.92 17.98 -19.32
C LYS A 514 50.16 19.03 -18.52
N HIS A 515 48.95 18.72 -18.04
CA HIS A 515 48.04 19.67 -17.42
C HIS A 515 47.60 19.23 -16.03
N ALA A 516 47.55 20.19 -15.11
CA ALA A 516 47.00 20.01 -13.77
C ALA A 516 46.16 21.23 -13.37
N LEU A 517 44.99 20.98 -12.80
CA LEU A 517 44.05 22.00 -12.33
C LEU A 517 44.32 22.33 -10.85
N GLY A 518 44.71 23.55 -10.55
CA GLY A 518 44.91 24.03 -9.19
C GLY A 518 43.71 24.79 -8.63
N LEU A 519 43.71 24.98 -7.32
CA LEU A 519 42.72 25.82 -6.63
C LEU A 519 42.60 27.21 -7.29
N LYS A 520 43.75 27.84 -7.61
CA LYS A 520 43.81 29.15 -8.25
C LYS A 520 43.07 29.24 -9.59
N ASP A 521 42.88 28.12 -10.28
CA ASP A 521 42.16 28.10 -11.55
C ASP A 521 40.65 28.18 -11.31
N LEU A 522 40.11 27.49 -10.29
CA LEU A 522 38.70 27.66 -9.90
C LEU A 522 38.43 29.04 -9.28
N LEU A 523 39.41 29.61 -8.57
CA LEU A 523 39.30 30.97 -8.02
C LEU A 523 39.21 32.07 -9.09
N GLN A 524 39.58 31.75 -10.34
CA GLN A 524 39.50 32.66 -11.49
C GLN A 524 38.17 32.55 -12.24
N LEU A 525 37.27 31.65 -11.84
CA LEU A 525 35.94 31.57 -12.45
C LEU A 525 35.21 32.90 -12.27
N ARG A 526 34.56 33.35 -13.35
CA ARG A 526 33.84 34.64 -13.38
C ARG A 526 32.73 34.71 -12.32
N VAL A 527 32.11 33.58 -12.04
CA VAL A 527 31.06 33.41 -11.03
C VAL A 527 31.39 32.13 -10.24
N PRO A 528 31.52 32.19 -8.90
CA PRO A 528 31.76 31.00 -8.10
C PRO A 528 30.53 30.09 -8.14
N PRO A 529 30.70 28.76 -8.30
CA PRO A 529 29.60 27.80 -8.19
C PRO A 529 28.98 27.78 -6.79
N GLU A 530 27.74 27.30 -6.67
CA GLU A 530 27.09 27.11 -5.37
C GLU A 530 27.63 25.88 -4.65
N LEU A 531 27.77 24.77 -5.38
CA LEU A 531 28.25 23.50 -4.85
C LEU A 531 29.36 22.94 -5.75
N VAL A 532 30.52 22.68 -5.13
CA VAL A 532 31.67 22.04 -5.76
C VAL A 532 31.96 20.71 -5.08
N VAL A 533 32.01 19.64 -5.88
CA VAL A 533 32.36 18.29 -5.42
C VAL A 533 33.66 17.86 -6.09
N ILE A 534 34.64 17.44 -5.29
CA ILE A 534 35.97 17.01 -5.75
C ILE A 534 36.25 15.60 -5.26
N HIS A 535 36.44 14.70 -6.21
CA HIS A 535 36.88 13.33 -5.98
C HIS A 535 38.30 13.13 -6.52
N SER A 536 39.28 13.09 -5.63
CA SER A 536 40.70 13.00 -5.97
C SER A 536 41.30 11.65 -5.57
N TRP A 537 42.33 11.21 -6.29
CA TRP A 537 43.10 10.00 -5.93
C TRP A 537 44.36 10.42 -5.17
N ARG A 538 44.29 10.53 -3.83
CA ARG A 538 45.37 11.08 -3.00
C ARG A 538 45.81 10.15 -1.87
N THR A 539 47.04 10.33 -1.41
CA THR A 539 47.52 9.72 -0.15
C THR A 539 47.15 10.65 1.00
N ALA A 540 46.69 10.08 2.12
CA ALA A 540 46.24 10.85 3.28
C ALA A 540 47.34 11.74 3.88
N GLY A 541 46.93 12.82 4.55
CA GLY A 541 47.83 13.70 5.30
C GLY A 541 48.53 14.80 4.49
N GLN A 542 48.17 14.97 3.21
CA GLN A 542 48.70 16.03 2.34
C GLN A 542 47.96 17.38 2.51
N GLY A 543 46.82 17.41 3.20
CA GLY A 543 46.03 18.63 3.44
C GLY A 543 45.31 19.16 2.21
N PHE A 544 45.00 18.29 1.25
CA PHE A 544 44.38 18.66 -0.02
C PHE A 544 42.93 19.11 0.18
N ALA A 545 42.16 18.35 0.96
CA ALA A 545 40.77 18.68 1.25
C ALA A 545 40.65 20.00 2.01
N ASP A 546 41.57 20.28 2.93
CA ASP A 546 41.60 21.55 3.66
C ASP A 546 41.90 22.73 2.73
N GLU A 547 42.92 22.61 1.87
CA GLU A 547 43.30 23.68 0.94
C GLU A 547 42.15 24.04 0.00
N TRP A 548 41.51 23.03 -0.61
CA TRP A 548 40.40 23.25 -1.55
C TRP A 548 39.10 23.62 -0.84
N GLY A 549 38.78 22.96 0.28
CA GLY A 549 37.58 23.21 1.06
C GLY A 549 37.52 24.62 1.63
N TYR A 550 38.55 25.05 2.36
CA TYR A 550 38.61 26.42 2.88
C TYR A 550 38.84 27.44 1.76
N GLY A 551 39.73 27.14 0.80
CA GLY A 551 40.04 28.07 -0.29
C GLY A 551 38.84 28.44 -1.15
N LEU A 552 38.00 27.47 -1.51
CA LEU A 552 36.79 27.70 -2.32
C LEU A 552 35.67 28.34 -1.50
N THR A 553 35.49 27.95 -0.24
CA THR A 553 34.46 28.57 0.61
C THR A 553 34.78 30.03 0.94
N GLN A 554 36.06 30.38 1.17
CA GLN A 554 36.50 31.77 1.28
C GLN A 554 36.24 32.57 0.00
N ALA A 555 36.32 31.93 -1.15
CA ALA A 555 36.07 32.54 -2.46
C ALA A 555 34.58 32.68 -2.81
N GLY A 556 33.68 32.28 -1.91
CA GLY A 556 32.25 32.44 -2.07
C GLY A 556 31.53 31.21 -2.65
N VAL A 557 32.17 30.04 -2.72
CA VAL A 557 31.43 28.79 -2.95
C VAL A 557 30.64 28.44 -1.70
N ALA A 558 29.33 28.20 -1.82
CA ALA A 558 28.48 27.96 -0.66
C ALA A 558 28.83 26.65 0.03
N VAL A 559 29.02 25.58 -0.72
CA VAL A 559 29.34 24.25 -0.18
C VAL A 559 30.42 23.55 -1.00
N VAL A 560 31.38 22.94 -0.31
CA VAL A 560 32.45 22.15 -0.92
C VAL A 560 32.50 20.78 -0.27
N LEU A 561 32.37 19.73 -1.08
CA LEU A 561 32.55 18.34 -0.66
C LEU A 561 33.83 17.81 -1.32
N VAL A 562 34.81 17.40 -0.53
CA VAL A 562 36.12 16.97 -1.04
C VAL A 562 36.68 15.81 -0.20
N ASN A 563 37.34 14.85 -0.84
CA ASN A 563 38.04 13.78 -0.13
C ASN A 563 39.53 14.08 0.09
N ASP A 564 40.04 13.80 1.29
CA ASP A 564 41.45 14.05 1.64
C ASP A 564 42.38 12.87 1.34
N TRP A 565 41.82 11.67 1.13
CA TRP A 565 42.57 10.48 0.76
C TRP A 565 41.79 9.56 -0.17
N PHE A 566 42.49 8.57 -0.72
CA PHE A 566 41.97 7.61 -1.69
C PHE A 566 40.69 6.93 -1.21
N VAL A 567 39.68 6.94 -2.08
CA VAL A 567 38.43 6.20 -1.92
C VAL A 567 38.27 5.23 -3.09
N GLU A 568 38.06 3.94 -2.80
CA GLU A 568 37.83 2.94 -3.83
C GLU A 568 36.59 3.27 -4.66
N GLN A 569 36.65 3.03 -5.96
CA GLN A 569 35.57 3.36 -6.90
C GLN A 569 34.18 2.86 -6.45
N PRO A 570 33.99 1.60 -5.99
CA PRO A 570 32.67 1.14 -5.54
C PRO A 570 32.16 1.88 -4.30
N VAL A 571 33.07 2.27 -3.39
CA VAL A 571 32.77 3.03 -2.18
C VAL A 571 32.38 4.47 -2.54
N ALA A 572 33.13 5.11 -3.44
CA ALA A 572 32.84 6.44 -3.96
C ALA A 572 31.50 6.48 -4.72
N ASN A 573 31.21 5.48 -5.56
CA ASN A 573 29.93 5.38 -6.27
C ASN A 573 28.74 5.29 -5.30
N CYS A 574 28.87 4.44 -4.26
CA CYS A 574 27.84 4.30 -3.22
C CYS A 574 27.63 5.60 -2.45
N PHE A 575 28.71 6.28 -2.09
CA PHE A 575 28.66 7.55 -1.39
C PHE A 575 27.95 8.62 -2.24
N PHE A 576 28.37 8.81 -3.49
CA PHE A 576 27.79 9.84 -4.35
C PHE A 576 26.33 9.56 -4.70
N ASP A 577 25.96 8.31 -5.00
CA ASP A 577 24.56 7.97 -5.27
C ASP A 577 23.64 8.41 -4.12
N ASN A 578 24.02 8.06 -2.89
CA ASN A 578 23.24 8.39 -1.71
C ASN A 578 23.25 9.88 -1.36
N PHE A 579 24.38 10.56 -1.56
CA PHE A 579 24.53 12.00 -1.35
C PHE A 579 23.62 12.79 -2.30
N TYR A 580 23.68 12.53 -3.61
CA TYR A 580 22.87 13.25 -4.58
C TYR A 580 21.38 12.94 -4.46
N GLN A 581 21.01 11.69 -4.17
CA GLN A 581 19.61 11.34 -3.90
C GLN A 581 19.07 12.08 -2.67
N ALA A 582 19.87 12.25 -1.61
CA ALA A 582 19.46 13.04 -0.44
C ALA A 582 19.22 14.51 -0.77
N LEU A 583 20.16 15.14 -1.48
CA LEU A 583 20.02 16.53 -1.90
C LEU A 583 18.77 16.75 -2.77
N ARG A 584 18.48 15.84 -3.71
CA ARG A 584 17.26 15.90 -4.55
C ARG A 584 15.97 15.70 -3.76
N ALA A 585 16.02 14.88 -2.71
CA ALA A 585 14.89 14.67 -1.80
C ALA A 585 14.67 15.87 -0.85
N GLY A 586 15.49 16.92 -0.97
CA GLY A 586 15.36 18.16 -0.21
C GLY A 586 16.19 18.22 1.06
N SER A 587 17.06 17.24 1.35
CA SER A 587 17.97 17.28 2.51
C SER A 587 18.98 18.43 2.43
N THR A 588 19.46 18.89 3.59
CA THR A 588 20.62 19.79 3.65
C THR A 588 21.89 19.08 3.19
N ALA A 589 22.92 19.83 2.81
CA ALA A 589 24.22 19.27 2.46
C ALA A 589 24.82 18.42 3.60
N ALA A 590 24.69 18.89 4.85
CA ALA A 590 25.19 18.15 6.00
C ALA A 590 24.38 16.87 6.28
N GLU A 591 23.05 16.89 6.10
CA GLU A 591 22.22 15.68 6.16
C GLU A 591 22.60 14.68 5.08
N ALA A 592 22.77 15.15 3.84
CA ALA A 592 23.13 14.32 2.71
C ALA A 592 24.46 13.58 2.93
N VAL A 593 25.44 14.23 3.53
CA VAL A 593 26.73 13.60 3.89
C VAL A 593 26.57 12.58 5.01
N VAL A 594 25.81 12.88 6.06
CA VAL A 594 25.54 11.91 7.15
C VAL A 594 24.90 10.65 6.59
N ILE A 595 23.90 10.82 5.74
CA ILE A 595 23.22 9.69 5.11
C ILE A 595 24.18 8.90 4.21
N ALA A 596 24.93 9.57 3.34
CA ALA A 596 25.89 8.92 2.45
C ALA A 596 26.93 8.08 3.24
N ARG A 597 27.37 8.56 4.41
CA ARG A 597 28.29 7.82 5.29
C ARG A 597 27.64 6.56 5.88
N LEU A 598 26.43 6.68 6.42
CA LEU A 598 25.70 5.55 7.01
C LEU A 598 25.43 4.45 5.98
N GLU A 599 24.94 4.82 4.81
CA GLU A 599 24.65 3.88 3.71
C GLU A 599 25.92 3.18 3.20
N THR A 600 27.01 3.93 3.10
CA THR A 600 28.29 3.39 2.61
C THR A 600 28.97 2.50 3.65
N GLU A 601 28.88 2.83 4.93
CA GLU A 601 29.37 1.97 6.01
C GLU A 601 28.57 0.66 6.09
N LEU A 602 27.24 0.73 5.95
CA LEU A 602 26.39 -0.47 5.92
C LEU A 602 26.78 -1.41 4.79
N LYS A 603 26.95 -0.86 3.58
CA LYS A 603 27.29 -1.64 2.39
C LYS A 603 28.73 -2.15 2.40
N TYR A 604 29.65 -1.41 3.02
CA TYR A 604 31.07 -1.73 3.08
C TYR A 604 31.62 -1.66 4.51
N PRO A 605 31.19 -2.54 5.44
CA PRO A 605 31.50 -2.42 6.87
C PRO A 605 32.98 -2.58 7.21
N LYS A 606 33.76 -3.19 6.31
CA LYS A 606 35.21 -3.39 6.43
C LYS A 606 36.04 -2.30 5.74
N LEU A 607 35.41 -1.38 5.00
CA LEU A 607 36.10 -0.29 4.30
C LEU A 607 35.70 1.04 4.93
N HIS A 608 36.69 1.84 5.33
CA HIS A 608 36.47 3.12 6.01
C HIS A 608 36.90 4.33 5.17
N SER A 609 37.27 4.11 3.90
CA SER A 609 37.72 5.15 2.98
C SER A 609 36.63 6.20 2.69
N TRP A 610 35.35 5.87 2.83
CA TRP A 610 34.23 6.82 2.73
C TRP A 610 34.36 8.01 3.70
N ALA A 611 35.08 7.84 4.81
CA ALA A 611 35.29 8.92 5.77
C ALA A 611 36.27 10.00 5.29
N ALA A 612 36.91 9.78 4.13
CA ALA A 612 37.74 10.77 3.47
C ALA A 612 36.95 12.01 3.06
N PHE A 613 35.66 11.84 2.73
CA PHE A 613 34.80 12.93 2.27
C PHE A 613 34.48 13.89 3.42
N GLN A 614 34.93 15.13 3.27
CA GLN A 614 34.79 16.22 4.22
C GLN A 614 33.91 17.31 3.60
N LEU A 615 32.99 17.85 4.41
CA LEU A 615 32.06 18.90 4.01
C LEU A 615 32.51 20.23 4.59
N TYR A 616 32.65 21.23 3.73
CA TYR A 616 32.99 22.61 4.07
C TYR A 616 31.88 23.54 3.59
N GLY A 617 31.69 24.67 4.26
CA GLY A 617 30.73 25.68 3.79
C GLY A 617 29.43 25.73 4.61
N ASP A 618 28.34 26.09 3.94
CA ASP A 618 27.00 26.15 4.51
C ASP A 618 26.38 24.75 4.61
N GLY A 619 26.45 24.16 5.81
CA GLY A 619 25.89 22.83 6.07
C GLY A 619 24.37 22.74 5.87
N ASP A 620 23.64 23.86 5.95
CA ASP A 620 22.19 23.92 5.79
C ASP A 620 21.73 24.17 4.34
N TYR A 621 22.67 24.30 3.39
CA TYR A 621 22.39 24.43 1.97
C TYR A 621 21.45 23.32 1.46
N ARG A 622 20.44 23.70 0.67
CA ARG A 622 19.50 22.78 0.01
C ARG A 622 19.53 23.03 -1.50
N LEU A 623 19.27 21.98 -2.27
CA LEU A 623 19.20 22.07 -3.73
C LEU A 623 17.87 22.71 -4.15
N GLU A 624 17.89 23.98 -4.55
CA GLU A 624 16.70 24.68 -5.07
C GLU A 624 16.44 24.31 -6.54
N THR A 625 15.30 23.68 -6.82
CA THR A 625 14.86 23.33 -8.18
C THR A 625 14.13 24.51 -8.84
N PRO A 626 14.45 24.90 -10.09
CA PRO A 626 13.77 26.02 -10.76
C PRO A 626 12.29 25.68 -10.98
N GLY A 627 11.38 26.42 -10.34
CA GLY A 627 9.93 26.30 -10.54
C GLY A 627 9.05 26.48 -9.30
N GLU A 628 9.61 26.60 -8.09
CA GLU A 628 8.84 26.66 -6.83
C GLU A 628 9.02 27.96 -6.03
N SER A 629 9.15 29.10 -6.70
CA SER A 629 9.14 30.41 -6.04
C SER A 629 8.06 31.31 -6.64
N THR A 630 6.80 31.11 -6.24
CA THR A 630 5.80 32.17 -5.98
C THR A 630 4.51 31.54 -5.49
N VAL A 631 3.90 32.20 -4.50
CA VAL A 631 2.62 31.89 -3.87
C VAL A 631 1.54 31.71 -4.95
N ALA A 632 1.14 30.47 -5.20
CA ALA A 632 -0.04 30.11 -5.98
C ALA A 632 -0.67 28.86 -5.34
N GLU A 633 -2.01 28.82 -5.29
CA GLU A 633 -2.82 27.69 -4.84
C GLU A 633 -2.30 26.35 -5.39
N PRO A 634 -2.48 25.23 -4.65
CA PRO A 634 -1.82 23.97 -4.94
C PRO A 634 -2.24 23.43 -6.31
N ALA A 635 -1.46 23.78 -7.34
CA ALA A 635 -1.48 23.13 -8.62
C ALA A 635 -0.98 21.70 -8.42
N GLN A 636 -1.88 20.74 -8.65
CA GLN A 636 -1.56 19.31 -8.63
C GLN A 636 -0.36 19.05 -9.54
N ARG A 637 0.77 18.69 -8.93
CA ARG A 637 1.92 18.12 -9.65
C ARG A 637 1.48 16.84 -10.38
N PRO A 638 2.02 16.55 -11.58
CA PRO A 638 1.76 15.29 -12.25
C PRO A 638 2.23 14.15 -11.35
N THR A 639 1.32 13.25 -11.00
CA THR A 639 1.64 12.02 -10.27
C THR A 639 2.64 11.22 -11.09
N ALA A 640 3.88 11.13 -10.64
CA ALA A 640 4.73 10.00 -10.96
C ALA A 640 3.89 8.74 -10.67
N ASP A 641 3.70 7.87 -11.67
CA ASP A 641 2.94 6.63 -11.54
C ASP A 641 3.42 5.88 -10.30
N PRO A 642 2.58 5.77 -9.26
CA PRO A 642 2.96 5.12 -8.03
C PRO A 642 3.04 3.62 -8.30
N TYR A 643 4.05 2.97 -7.74
CA TYR A 643 4.36 1.53 -7.80
C TYR A 643 3.19 0.55 -7.47
N GLY A 644 1.95 1.02 -7.27
CA GLY A 644 0.72 0.23 -7.08
C GLY A 644 0.03 -0.24 -8.36
N THR A 645 0.02 0.54 -9.46
CA THR A 645 -0.68 0.13 -10.71
C THR A 645 -0.01 -1.08 -11.34
N LEU A 646 1.32 -1.13 -11.39
CA LEU A 646 2.07 -2.24 -11.95
C LEU A 646 1.84 -3.57 -11.19
N ALA A 647 1.65 -3.52 -9.87
CA ALA A 647 1.38 -4.71 -9.05
C ALA A 647 -0.03 -5.25 -9.28
N ILE A 648 -1.02 -4.36 -9.37
CA ILE A 648 -2.41 -4.71 -9.71
C ILE A 648 -2.47 -5.29 -11.13
N THR A 649 -1.82 -4.65 -12.10
CA THR A 649 -1.74 -5.13 -13.48
C THR A 649 -1.10 -6.51 -13.56
N LYS A 650 -0.03 -6.79 -12.79
CA LYS A 650 0.59 -8.12 -12.72
C LYS A 650 -0.32 -9.18 -12.10
N LEU A 651 -1.17 -8.82 -11.13
CA LEU A 651 -2.16 -9.74 -10.57
C LEU A 651 -3.25 -10.03 -11.59
N GLU A 652 -3.82 -9.00 -12.20
CA GLU A 652 -4.89 -9.14 -13.17
C GLU A 652 -4.42 -9.92 -14.40
N ALA A 653 -3.17 -9.74 -14.83
CA ALA A 653 -2.53 -10.54 -15.88
C ALA A 653 -2.41 -12.04 -15.56
N ARG A 654 -2.58 -12.49 -14.30
CA ARG A 654 -2.63 -13.94 -13.99
C ARG A 654 -4.02 -14.54 -14.19
N GLN A 655 -5.06 -13.77 -13.89
CA GLN A 655 -6.45 -14.21 -14.07
C GLN A 655 -6.92 -13.98 -15.51
N VAL A 656 -6.49 -12.85 -16.07
CA VAL A 656 -6.80 -12.36 -17.40
C VAL A 656 -5.47 -11.98 -18.09
N PRO A 657 -4.73 -12.96 -18.64
CA PRO A 657 -3.44 -12.70 -19.29
C PRO A 657 -3.56 -11.74 -20.47
N GLU A 658 -4.63 -11.90 -21.26
CA GLU A 658 -4.91 -11.07 -22.42
C GLU A 658 -6.33 -10.50 -22.29
N PRO A 659 -6.47 -9.21 -21.96
CA PRO A 659 -7.76 -8.53 -21.99
C PRO A 659 -8.28 -8.42 -23.42
N GLY A 660 -9.55 -8.75 -23.62
CA GLY A 660 -10.15 -8.76 -24.94
C GLY A 660 -11.56 -9.30 -24.96
N LEU A 661 -12.17 -9.21 -26.13
CA LEU A 661 -13.42 -9.88 -26.43
C LEU A 661 -13.10 -11.27 -26.98
N TYR A 662 -13.72 -12.29 -26.42
CA TYR A 662 -13.53 -13.69 -26.81
C TYR A 662 -14.87 -14.35 -27.11
N ARG A 663 -14.88 -15.30 -28.06
CA ARG A 663 -15.99 -16.22 -28.26
C ARG A 663 -15.88 -17.35 -27.24
N LEU A 664 -16.97 -17.65 -26.56
CA LEU A 664 -17.03 -18.62 -25.48
C LEU A 664 -17.48 -19.98 -26.02
N ARG A 665 -16.63 -21.00 -25.87
CA ARG A 665 -16.97 -22.41 -26.14
C ARG A 665 -16.85 -23.21 -24.85
N THR A 666 -17.86 -24.01 -24.52
CA THR A 666 -17.90 -24.77 -23.25
C THR A 666 -17.88 -26.29 -23.42
N LEU A 667 -17.95 -26.79 -24.66
CA LEU A 667 -17.96 -28.22 -24.97
C LEU A 667 -16.96 -28.54 -26.11
N PRO A 668 -16.23 -29.68 -26.04
CA PRO A 668 -16.18 -30.64 -24.92
C PRO A 668 -15.52 -30.07 -23.65
N GLU A 669 -14.76 -28.99 -23.79
CA GLU A 669 -14.08 -28.28 -22.68
C GLU A 669 -14.28 -26.76 -22.81
N PHE A 670 -14.10 -26.04 -21.70
CA PHE A 670 -14.13 -24.58 -21.68
C PHE A 670 -12.94 -23.98 -22.41
N GLN A 671 -13.20 -23.09 -23.36
CA GLN A 671 -12.19 -22.39 -24.16
C GLN A 671 -12.66 -20.98 -24.52
N LEU A 672 -11.72 -20.04 -24.44
CA LEU A 672 -11.88 -18.68 -24.94
C LEU A 672 -11.19 -18.57 -26.29
N LEU A 673 -11.95 -18.29 -27.34
CA LEU A 673 -11.44 -18.23 -28.72
C LEU A 673 -11.33 -16.77 -29.16
N PRO A 674 -10.25 -16.38 -29.85
CA PRO A 674 -10.14 -15.05 -30.44
C PRO A 674 -11.34 -14.74 -31.33
N VAL A 675 -11.87 -13.52 -31.21
CA VAL A 675 -13.01 -13.12 -32.04
C VAL A 675 -12.54 -12.85 -33.45
N THR A 676 -13.05 -13.64 -34.38
CA THR A 676 -13.18 -13.24 -35.78
C THR A 676 -14.65 -12.95 -36.00
N TRP A 677 -14.95 -11.72 -36.41
CA TRP A 677 -16.28 -11.40 -36.90
C TRP A 677 -16.41 -12.05 -38.27
N GLU A 678 -16.83 -13.32 -38.30
CA GLU A 678 -17.49 -13.88 -39.47
C GLU A 678 -18.62 -12.92 -39.87
N ALA A 679 -18.93 -12.81 -41.16
CA ALA A 679 -19.99 -11.93 -41.62
C ALA A 679 -21.29 -12.29 -40.87
N LEU A 680 -21.64 -11.55 -39.82
CA LEU A 680 -22.92 -11.67 -39.12
C LEU A 680 -23.98 -11.45 -40.20
N THR A 681 -24.63 -12.52 -40.64
CA THR A 681 -25.47 -12.51 -41.84
C THR A 681 -26.83 -11.84 -41.62
N GLY A 682 -27.15 -11.39 -40.40
CA GLY A 682 -28.46 -10.80 -40.09
C GLY A 682 -28.61 -10.24 -38.68
N ASP A 683 -29.87 -9.93 -38.36
CA ASP A 683 -30.39 -9.40 -37.09
C ASP A 683 -30.26 -10.37 -35.89
N GLU A 684 -29.28 -11.27 -35.87
CA GLU A 684 -29.15 -12.29 -34.82
C GLU A 684 -28.52 -11.68 -33.56
N PRO A 685 -29.09 -11.91 -32.35
CA PRO A 685 -28.56 -11.33 -31.13
C PRO A 685 -27.32 -12.09 -30.66
N ILE A 686 -26.28 -11.36 -30.26
CA ILE A 686 -25.12 -11.91 -29.55
C ILE A 686 -25.37 -11.89 -28.04
N LEU A 687 -24.97 -12.95 -27.32
CA LEU A 687 -24.91 -12.93 -25.86
C LEU A 687 -23.52 -12.49 -25.43
N LEU A 688 -23.42 -11.44 -24.63
CA LEU A 688 -22.16 -10.94 -24.08
C LEU A 688 -22.16 -11.02 -22.55
N LEU A 689 -21.20 -11.80 -22.03
CA LEU A 689 -20.94 -11.96 -20.61
C LEU A 689 -19.85 -10.98 -20.15
N ILE A 690 -20.10 -10.25 -19.06
CA ILE A 690 -19.12 -9.32 -18.47
C ILE A 690 -18.96 -9.64 -16.98
N HIS A 691 -17.76 -10.05 -16.59
CA HIS A 691 -17.44 -10.40 -15.20
C HIS A 691 -17.22 -9.14 -14.33
N ALA A 692 -17.16 -9.31 -13.01
CA ALA A 692 -16.78 -8.27 -12.05
C ALA A 692 -15.27 -7.96 -12.05
N MET A 693 -14.89 -6.86 -11.39
CA MET A 693 -13.49 -6.54 -11.12
C MET A 693 -12.75 -7.67 -10.38
N ALA A 694 -11.43 -7.73 -10.58
CA ALA A 694 -10.54 -8.71 -9.93
C ALA A 694 -10.86 -10.19 -10.22
N SER A 695 -11.48 -10.49 -11.36
CA SER A 695 -11.98 -11.83 -11.70
C SER A 695 -11.81 -12.17 -13.18
N SER A 696 -12.37 -13.30 -13.63
CA SER A 696 -12.41 -13.73 -15.03
C SER A 696 -13.74 -14.41 -15.38
N THR A 697 -14.00 -14.63 -16.67
CA THR A 697 -15.22 -15.32 -17.14
C THR A 697 -15.33 -16.73 -16.56
N ALA A 698 -14.22 -17.47 -16.54
CA ALA A 698 -14.17 -18.82 -15.99
C ALA A 698 -14.50 -18.84 -14.50
N ALA A 699 -14.02 -17.86 -13.72
CA ALA A 699 -14.23 -17.82 -12.29
C ALA A 699 -15.70 -17.54 -11.90
N GLN A 700 -16.39 -16.65 -12.64
CA GLN A 700 -17.74 -16.21 -12.26
C GLN A 700 -18.87 -16.98 -12.92
N PHE A 701 -18.69 -17.37 -14.17
CA PHE A 701 -19.79 -17.94 -14.96
C PHE A 701 -19.71 -19.46 -15.11
N SER A 702 -18.62 -20.11 -14.68
CA SER A 702 -18.43 -21.56 -14.93
C SER A 702 -19.50 -22.47 -14.34
N ASP A 703 -20.13 -22.05 -13.25
CA ASP A 703 -21.27 -22.77 -12.70
C ASP A 703 -22.42 -22.89 -13.70
N LEU A 704 -22.65 -21.88 -14.55
CA LEU A 704 -23.73 -21.90 -15.57
C LEU A 704 -23.62 -23.11 -16.50
N TRP A 705 -22.41 -23.53 -16.87
CA TRP A 705 -22.16 -24.70 -17.73
C TRP A 705 -21.61 -25.91 -16.96
N SER A 706 -21.68 -25.91 -15.63
CA SER A 706 -21.35 -27.06 -14.80
C SER A 706 -22.29 -28.24 -15.07
N ALA A 707 -21.91 -29.44 -14.61
CA ALA A 707 -22.76 -30.63 -14.76
C ALA A 707 -24.18 -30.44 -14.15
N ARG A 708 -24.31 -29.59 -13.12
CA ARG A 708 -25.59 -29.29 -12.45
C ARG A 708 -26.53 -28.45 -13.32
N PHE A 709 -26.00 -27.47 -14.05
CA PHE A 709 -26.78 -26.53 -14.86
C PHE A 709 -26.63 -26.72 -16.37
N ARG A 710 -26.02 -27.84 -16.77
CA ARG A 710 -25.86 -28.25 -18.17
C ARG A 710 -27.17 -28.18 -18.99
N PRO A 711 -28.36 -28.59 -18.47
CA PRO A 711 -29.60 -28.45 -19.23
C PRO A 711 -29.96 -26.99 -19.55
N GLN A 712 -29.78 -26.07 -18.59
CA GLN A 712 -30.04 -24.65 -18.77
C GLN A 712 -29.04 -24.02 -19.73
N TRP A 713 -27.77 -24.38 -19.62
CA TRP A 713 -26.75 -23.93 -20.56
C TRP A 713 -27.01 -24.43 -21.99
N GLN A 714 -27.45 -25.68 -22.16
CA GLN A 714 -27.85 -26.20 -23.47
C GLN A 714 -28.97 -25.38 -24.11
N GLN A 715 -29.90 -24.82 -23.33
CA GLN A 715 -30.93 -23.92 -23.85
C GLN A 715 -30.33 -22.59 -24.33
N ILE A 716 -29.39 -22.01 -23.57
CA ILE A 716 -28.64 -20.80 -23.97
C ILE A 716 -27.85 -21.08 -25.25
N SER A 717 -27.06 -22.15 -25.29
CA SER A 717 -26.26 -22.53 -26.46
C SER A 717 -27.12 -22.85 -27.68
N ALA A 718 -28.31 -23.44 -27.49
CA ALA A 718 -29.22 -23.69 -28.60
C ALA A 718 -29.82 -22.38 -29.19
N TYR A 719 -30.07 -21.38 -28.35
CA TYR A 719 -30.67 -20.11 -28.78
C TYR A 719 -29.65 -19.17 -29.43
N TYR A 720 -28.48 -18.99 -28.82
CA TYR A 720 -27.45 -18.08 -29.34
C TYR A 720 -26.49 -18.77 -30.33
N GLY A 721 -26.54 -20.10 -30.43
CA GLY A 721 -25.61 -20.87 -31.24
C GLY A 721 -24.16 -20.56 -30.86
N GLU A 722 -23.40 -20.12 -31.84
CA GLU A 722 -22.00 -19.76 -31.72
C GLU A 722 -21.75 -18.29 -31.32
N HIS A 723 -22.82 -17.51 -31.13
CA HIS A 723 -22.79 -16.07 -30.85
C HIS A 723 -22.77 -15.74 -29.35
N ILE A 724 -22.05 -16.55 -28.57
CA ILE A 724 -21.83 -16.32 -27.14
C ILE A 724 -20.41 -15.81 -26.95
N TYR A 725 -20.28 -14.63 -26.36
CA TYR A 725 -19.04 -13.92 -26.17
C TYR A 725 -18.85 -13.54 -24.70
N CYS A 726 -17.61 -13.34 -24.31
CA CYS A 726 -17.26 -12.80 -23.00
C CYS A 726 -16.19 -11.72 -23.14
N PHE A 727 -16.22 -10.74 -22.25
CA PHE A 727 -15.23 -9.68 -22.22
C PHE A 727 -14.30 -9.85 -21.00
N GLU A 728 -13.09 -10.31 -21.30
CA GLU A 728 -11.99 -10.44 -20.35
C GLU A 728 -11.33 -9.07 -20.18
N HIS A 729 -11.28 -8.54 -18.96
CA HIS A 729 -10.77 -7.20 -18.69
C HIS A 729 -10.10 -7.05 -17.33
N TRP A 730 -9.28 -6.00 -17.24
CA TRP A 730 -8.65 -5.59 -15.99
C TRP A 730 -9.52 -4.57 -15.28
N GLY A 731 -10.31 -5.03 -14.32
CA GLY A 731 -11.32 -4.23 -13.62
C GLY A 731 -10.82 -3.51 -12.35
N LEU A 732 -9.58 -3.74 -11.90
CA LEU A 732 -8.96 -3.02 -10.78
C LEU A 732 -8.02 -1.92 -11.27
N SER A 733 -7.09 -2.24 -12.18
CA SER A 733 -6.08 -1.29 -12.68
C SER A 733 -6.63 -0.29 -13.70
N LYS A 734 -7.72 -0.63 -14.40
CA LYS A 734 -8.39 0.26 -15.35
C LYS A 734 -9.77 0.68 -14.86
N THR A 735 -10.19 1.87 -15.24
CA THR A 735 -11.54 2.37 -14.91
C THR A 735 -12.62 1.70 -15.77
N PRO A 736 -13.90 1.71 -15.32
CA PRO A 736 -15.02 1.24 -16.15
C PRO A 736 -15.14 1.99 -17.49
N VAL A 737 -14.75 3.28 -17.55
CA VAL A 737 -14.77 4.07 -18.79
C VAL A 737 -13.76 3.55 -19.81
N GLU A 738 -12.54 3.24 -19.36
CA GLU A 738 -11.50 2.64 -20.21
C GLU A 738 -11.90 1.27 -20.72
N ASN A 739 -12.40 0.41 -19.84
CA ASN A 739 -12.83 -0.94 -20.19
C ASN A 739 -14.04 -0.91 -21.14
N ALA A 740 -14.99 0.00 -20.92
CA ALA A 740 -16.12 0.21 -21.84
C ALA A 740 -15.64 0.70 -23.22
N LEU A 741 -14.65 1.60 -23.27
CA LEU A 741 -14.04 2.05 -24.53
C LEU A 741 -13.31 0.91 -25.26
N GLN A 742 -12.59 0.06 -24.55
CA GLN A 742 -11.94 -1.12 -25.13
C GLN A 742 -12.96 -2.10 -25.72
N LEU A 743 -14.02 -2.41 -24.97
CA LEU A 743 -15.11 -3.27 -25.43
C LEU A 743 -15.85 -2.66 -26.63
N ALA A 744 -16.16 -1.36 -26.57
CA ALA A 744 -16.81 -0.63 -27.65
C ALA A 744 -16.01 -0.66 -28.96
N ARG A 745 -14.67 -0.69 -28.89
CA ARG A 745 -13.80 -0.81 -30.08
C ARG A 745 -13.85 -2.21 -30.69
N ALA A 746 -13.97 -3.24 -29.86
CA ALA A 746 -13.98 -4.64 -30.26
C ALA A 746 -15.33 -5.09 -30.85
N LEU A 747 -16.44 -4.50 -30.39
CA LEU A 747 -17.80 -4.86 -30.81
C LEU A 747 -18.07 -4.52 -32.30
N PRO A 748 -18.89 -5.33 -33.00
CA PRO A 748 -19.25 -5.06 -34.38
C PRO A 748 -20.20 -3.87 -34.47
N ARG A 749 -20.21 -3.20 -35.63
CA ARG A 749 -21.23 -2.18 -35.93
C ARG A 749 -22.60 -2.83 -36.06
N LYS A 750 -23.65 -2.13 -35.62
CA LYS A 750 -25.06 -2.55 -35.74
C LYS A 750 -25.39 -3.91 -35.11
N ALA A 751 -24.57 -4.37 -34.16
CA ALA A 751 -24.82 -5.62 -33.45
C ALA A 751 -26.10 -5.51 -32.59
N ARG A 752 -26.89 -6.58 -32.52
CA ARG A 752 -27.93 -6.75 -31.51
C ARG A 752 -27.32 -7.51 -30.33
N ILE A 753 -27.35 -6.93 -29.13
CA ILE A 753 -26.58 -7.40 -27.98
C ILE A 753 -27.54 -7.73 -26.83
N HIS A 754 -27.40 -8.93 -26.28
CA HIS A 754 -27.95 -9.32 -24.99
C HIS A 754 -26.81 -9.37 -23.97
N LEU A 755 -26.97 -8.68 -22.85
CA LEU A 755 -25.95 -8.54 -21.81
C LEU A 755 -26.33 -9.35 -20.58
N LEU A 756 -25.35 -10.11 -20.05
CA LEU A 756 -25.41 -10.67 -18.70
C LEU A 756 -24.14 -10.23 -17.95
N THR A 757 -24.31 -9.47 -16.87
CA THR A 757 -23.18 -8.92 -16.12
C THR A 757 -23.27 -9.23 -14.64
N LEU A 758 -22.13 -9.36 -13.97
CA LEU A 758 -22.04 -9.41 -12.51
C LEU A 758 -21.29 -8.20 -11.94
N SER A 759 -21.83 -7.65 -10.85
CA SER A 759 -21.19 -6.61 -10.04
C SER A 759 -20.69 -5.43 -10.90
N SER A 760 -19.46 -4.96 -10.72
CA SER A 760 -18.92 -3.79 -11.44
C SER A 760 -18.91 -3.90 -12.97
N GLY A 761 -18.99 -5.11 -13.53
CA GLY A 761 -19.16 -5.29 -14.98
C GLY A 761 -20.45 -4.64 -15.51
N GLY A 762 -21.46 -4.48 -14.65
CA GLY A 762 -22.69 -3.76 -14.98
C GLY A 762 -22.51 -2.25 -15.19
N LEU A 763 -21.47 -1.63 -14.61
CA LEU A 763 -21.18 -0.20 -14.82
C LEU A 763 -20.70 0.06 -16.26
N MET A 764 -19.87 -0.84 -16.79
CA MET A 764 -19.45 -0.82 -18.19
C MET A 764 -20.65 -1.03 -19.13
N ALA A 765 -21.52 -1.98 -18.81
CA ALA A 765 -22.74 -2.23 -19.59
C ALA A 765 -23.68 -1.01 -19.59
N GLU A 766 -23.85 -0.31 -18.46
CA GLU A 766 -24.61 0.94 -18.42
C GLU A 766 -23.99 2.04 -19.30
N LEU A 767 -22.66 2.16 -19.31
CA LEU A 767 -21.96 3.06 -20.22
C LEU A 767 -22.22 2.71 -21.70
N LEU A 768 -22.22 1.43 -22.07
CA LEU A 768 -22.57 1.00 -23.43
C LEU A 768 -24.05 1.29 -23.77
N CYS A 769 -24.95 1.18 -22.79
CA CYS A 769 -26.37 1.51 -22.95
C CYS A 769 -26.60 2.99 -23.30
N ARG A 770 -25.64 3.89 -23.01
CA ARG A 770 -25.71 5.30 -23.39
C ARG A 770 -25.85 5.50 -24.90
N ALA A 771 -25.43 4.54 -25.72
CA ALA A 771 -25.68 4.55 -27.17
C ALA A 771 -27.17 4.66 -27.53
N GLN A 772 -28.06 4.23 -26.63
CA GLN A 772 -29.52 4.22 -26.82
C GLN A 772 -30.23 5.33 -26.01
N ARG A 773 -29.55 6.45 -25.72
CA ARG A 773 -30.19 7.60 -25.10
C ARG A 773 -31.28 8.16 -26.02
N ILE A 774 -32.47 8.43 -25.46
CA ILE A 774 -33.63 8.88 -26.25
C ILE A 774 -33.45 10.31 -26.74
N VAL A 775 -32.99 11.20 -25.85
CA VAL A 775 -32.84 12.63 -26.12
C VAL A 775 -31.40 13.05 -25.88
N GLY A 776 -30.77 13.63 -26.90
CA GLY A 776 -29.39 14.10 -26.84
C GLY A 776 -28.35 13.05 -27.27
N PRO A 777 -27.06 13.43 -27.32
CA PRO A 777 -25.99 12.51 -27.67
C PRO A 777 -25.76 11.45 -26.57
N PRO A 778 -25.12 10.31 -26.90
CA PRO A 778 -24.81 9.27 -25.90
C PRO A 778 -24.12 9.83 -24.64
N ILE A 779 -23.15 10.72 -24.85
CA ILE A 779 -22.43 11.47 -23.82
C ILE A 779 -22.56 12.96 -24.15
N ASP A 780 -23.08 13.76 -23.22
CA ASP A 780 -23.27 15.21 -23.39
C ASP A 780 -22.22 16.05 -22.64
N ALA A 781 -22.33 17.38 -22.71
CA ALA A 781 -21.41 18.29 -22.06
C ALA A 781 -21.42 18.16 -20.52
N ALA A 782 -22.56 17.86 -19.91
CA ALA A 782 -22.68 17.68 -18.46
C ALA A 782 -22.02 16.37 -18.01
N ASP A 783 -22.10 15.31 -18.83
CA ASP A 783 -21.35 14.06 -18.58
C ASP A 783 -19.85 14.31 -18.59
N LEU A 784 -19.37 15.09 -19.57
CA LEU A 784 -17.97 15.44 -19.69
C LEU A 784 -17.52 16.35 -18.53
N GLN A 785 -18.36 17.25 -18.03
CA GLN A 785 -18.02 18.11 -16.89
C GLN A 785 -17.96 17.35 -15.56
N ALA A 786 -18.66 16.22 -15.43
CA ALA A 786 -18.62 15.40 -14.23
C ALA A 786 -17.25 14.72 -14.02
N LEU A 787 -16.46 14.51 -15.07
CA LEU A 787 -15.12 13.92 -15.00
C LEU A 787 -14.03 14.96 -15.36
N SER A 788 -12.82 14.75 -14.87
CA SER A 788 -11.67 15.64 -15.10
C SER A 788 -10.47 14.90 -15.72
N GLY A 789 -9.61 15.64 -16.41
CA GLY A 789 -8.33 15.12 -16.93
C GLY A 789 -8.51 13.98 -17.94
N GLU A 790 -7.74 12.91 -17.78
CA GLU A 790 -7.71 11.76 -18.70
C GLU A 790 -9.07 11.04 -18.81
N GLN A 791 -9.80 10.88 -17.69
CA GLN A 791 -11.10 10.21 -17.67
C GLN A 791 -12.16 10.95 -18.51
N GLN A 792 -12.11 12.29 -18.52
CA GLN A 792 -12.96 13.10 -19.38
C GLN A 792 -12.66 12.86 -20.86
N GLN A 793 -11.38 12.74 -21.22
CA GLN A 793 -10.96 12.48 -22.61
C GLN A 793 -11.36 11.08 -23.07
N LEU A 794 -11.21 10.06 -22.21
CA LEU A 794 -11.65 8.69 -22.49
C LEU A 794 -13.18 8.61 -22.65
N LEU A 795 -13.93 9.30 -21.78
CA LEU A 795 -15.39 9.38 -21.89
C LEU A 795 -15.84 10.05 -23.19
N ARG A 796 -15.13 11.11 -23.64
CA ARG A 796 -15.38 11.76 -24.93
C ARG A 796 -15.17 10.78 -26.09
N GLN A 797 -14.05 10.07 -26.11
CA GLN A 797 -13.77 9.05 -27.13
C GLN A 797 -14.82 7.93 -27.13
N LEU A 798 -15.28 7.51 -25.94
CA LEU A 798 -16.35 6.54 -25.83
C LEU A 798 -17.64 7.11 -26.44
N GLY A 799 -18.06 8.32 -26.08
CA GLY A 799 -19.26 8.95 -26.63
C GLY A 799 -19.26 9.06 -28.15
N GLU A 800 -18.14 9.45 -28.75
CA GLU A 800 -17.96 9.49 -30.21
C GLU A 800 -18.12 8.09 -30.83
N LEU A 801 -17.53 7.07 -30.20
CA LEU A 801 -17.59 5.70 -30.68
C LEU A 801 -18.99 5.10 -30.56
N LEU A 802 -19.69 5.37 -29.44
CA LEU A 802 -21.08 4.95 -29.22
C LEU A 802 -22.00 5.52 -30.31
N ALA A 803 -21.83 6.80 -30.67
CA ALA A 803 -22.60 7.43 -31.73
C ALA A 803 -22.35 6.80 -33.11
N GLN A 804 -21.12 6.31 -33.36
CA GLN A 804 -20.73 5.72 -34.65
C GLN A 804 -21.10 4.23 -34.81
N ARG A 805 -21.25 3.48 -33.71
CA ARG A 805 -21.37 2.01 -33.77
C ARG A 805 -22.80 1.52 -34.01
N GLN A 806 -23.82 2.30 -33.62
CA GLN A 806 -25.24 2.03 -33.86
C GLN A 806 -25.71 0.62 -33.46
N TRP A 807 -25.12 -0.01 -32.44
CA TRP A 807 -25.64 -1.28 -31.91
C TRP A 807 -26.93 -1.07 -31.13
N SER A 808 -27.69 -2.16 -30.95
CA SER A 808 -28.80 -2.19 -29.99
C SER A 808 -28.51 -3.15 -28.84
N ILE A 809 -28.85 -2.74 -27.63
CA ILE A 809 -28.85 -3.56 -26.43
C ILE A 809 -30.32 -3.87 -26.11
N ASP A 810 -30.75 -5.05 -26.56
CA ASP A 810 -32.15 -5.45 -26.55
C ASP A 810 -32.57 -6.05 -25.20
N ARG A 811 -31.64 -6.74 -24.53
CA ARG A 811 -31.84 -7.35 -23.21
C ARG A 811 -30.61 -7.15 -22.35
N PHE A 812 -30.78 -6.61 -21.15
CA PHE A 812 -29.70 -6.46 -20.20
C PHE A 812 -30.11 -7.04 -18.85
N ILE A 813 -29.49 -8.16 -18.47
CA ILE A 813 -29.59 -8.74 -17.13
C ILE A 813 -28.40 -8.29 -16.31
N ARG A 814 -28.67 -7.49 -15.27
CA ARG A 814 -27.66 -6.91 -14.39
C ARG A 814 -27.75 -7.54 -13.01
N VAL A 815 -26.73 -8.31 -12.63
CA VAL A 815 -26.69 -9.02 -11.34
C VAL A 815 -25.79 -8.27 -10.37
N ALA A 816 -26.30 -7.92 -9.19
CA ALA A 816 -25.54 -7.37 -8.06
C ALA A 816 -24.62 -6.15 -8.34
N CYS A 817 -24.97 -5.31 -9.33
CA CYS A 817 -24.13 -4.19 -9.75
C CYS A 817 -24.24 -2.98 -8.81
N PRO A 818 -23.15 -2.42 -8.26
CA PRO A 818 -23.20 -1.35 -7.25
C PRO A 818 -23.48 0.03 -7.88
N LEU A 819 -24.67 0.21 -8.47
CA LEU A 819 -24.99 1.43 -9.22
C LEU A 819 -25.19 2.67 -8.35
N ARG A 820 -25.45 2.54 -7.05
CA ARG A 820 -25.42 3.69 -6.10
C ARG A 820 -24.15 3.71 -5.26
N GLY A 821 -23.17 2.93 -5.67
CA GLY A 821 -21.89 2.74 -5.01
C GLY A 821 -21.94 1.80 -3.81
N THR A 822 -20.76 1.48 -3.30
CA THR A 822 -20.56 0.61 -2.14
C THR A 822 -19.66 1.33 -1.13
N ASN A 823 -20.17 1.57 0.08
CA ASN A 823 -19.38 2.16 1.14
C ASN A 823 -18.36 1.15 1.68
N TYR A 824 -17.08 1.54 1.71
CA TYR A 824 -16.02 0.82 2.41
C TYR A 824 -15.81 1.51 3.78
N PRO A 825 -16.09 0.89 4.93
CA PRO A 825 -15.99 1.60 6.21
C PRO A 825 -14.53 1.97 6.53
N MET A 826 -14.30 3.27 6.77
CA MET A 826 -13.01 3.94 6.94
C MET A 826 -12.26 3.67 8.27
N ARG A 827 -12.36 2.46 8.86
CA ARG A 827 -11.57 2.09 10.06
C ARG A 827 -10.56 0.99 9.73
N SER A 828 -9.29 1.39 9.66
CA SER A 828 -8.11 0.67 9.15
C SER A 828 -7.78 -0.70 9.77
N LYS A 829 -8.45 -1.15 10.83
CA LYS A 829 -8.24 -2.49 11.42
C LYS A 829 -9.21 -3.57 10.90
N GLN A 830 -10.32 -3.20 10.27
CA GLN A 830 -11.33 -4.18 9.79
C GLN A 830 -11.22 -4.50 8.29
N LEU A 831 -10.51 -3.66 7.51
CA LEU A 831 -10.23 -3.86 6.08
C LEU A 831 -9.43 -5.14 5.79
N LEU A 832 -8.54 -5.55 6.70
CA LEU A 832 -7.69 -6.74 6.56
C LEU A 832 -8.47 -8.05 6.42
N GLY A 833 -9.65 -8.16 7.04
CA GLY A 833 -10.48 -9.37 7.00
C GLY A 833 -11.43 -9.42 5.81
N GLY A 834 -11.97 -8.27 5.40
CA GLY A 834 -12.98 -8.17 4.34
C GLY A 834 -12.39 -8.30 2.94
N VAL A 835 -11.37 -7.51 2.61
CA VAL A 835 -10.81 -7.48 1.25
C VAL A 835 -9.95 -8.72 0.95
N ALA A 836 -9.23 -9.23 1.95
CA ALA A 836 -8.54 -10.51 1.83
C ALA A 836 -9.51 -11.69 1.64
N ASN A 837 -10.71 -11.64 2.23
CA ASN A 837 -11.75 -12.66 2.01
C ASN A 837 -12.42 -12.53 0.64
N VAL A 838 -12.69 -11.30 0.16
CA VAL A 838 -13.20 -11.09 -1.21
C VAL A 838 -12.18 -11.60 -2.24
N LEU A 839 -10.89 -11.31 -2.09
CA LEU A 839 -9.83 -11.84 -2.97
C LEU A 839 -9.66 -13.37 -2.87
N ARG A 840 -9.89 -13.95 -1.69
CA ARG A 840 -9.83 -15.42 -1.48
C ARG A 840 -11.05 -16.14 -2.07
N ILE A 841 -12.18 -15.47 -2.20
CA ILE A 841 -13.44 -16.05 -2.70
C ILE A 841 -13.62 -15.81 -4.22
N VAL A 842 -13.08 -14.70 -4.77
CA VAL A 842 -13.23 -14.31 -6.19
C VAL A 842 -12.29 -15.07 -7.15
N GLY A 843 -11.25 -15.74 -6.67
CA GLY A 843 -10.32 -16.49 -7.52
C GLY A 843 -9.91 -17.83 -6.91
N GLY A 844 -10.42 -18.93 -7.46
CA GLY A 844 -10.03 -20.30 -7.11
C GLY A 844 -8.58 -20.69 -7.42
N ALA A 845 -7.65 -19.75 -7.56
CA ALA A 845 -6.24 -20.00 -7.84
C ALA A 845 -5.32 -18.80 -7.51
N ILE A 846 -5.38 -18.24 -6.29
CA ILE A 846 -4.45 -17.16 -5.89
C ILE A 846 -3.75 -17.51 -4.58
N ASN A 847 -2.74 -18.38 -4.66
CA ASN A 847 -1.83 -18.67 -3.54
C ASN A 847 -0.63 -17.69 -3.46
N ASN A 848 -0.60 -16.61 -4.25
CA ASN A 848 0.51 -15.65 -4.30
C ASN A 848 0.02 -14.21 -4.51
N VAL A 849 -0.55 -13.59 -3.47
CA VAL A 849 -0.75 -12.13 -3.40
C VAL A 849 0.51 -11.49 -2.81
N THR A 850 1.12 -10.53 -3.51
CA THR A 850 2.25 -9.71 -3.00
C THR A 850 1.76 -8.65 -2.00
N LEU A 851 2.54 -8.33 -0.96
CA LEU A 851 2.25 -7.24 0.00
C LEU A 851 2.03 -5.86 -0.69
N ARG A 852 2.64 -5.62 -1.84
CA ARG A 852 2.41 -4.41 -2.66
C ARG A 852 1.01 -4.32 -3.29
N LEU A 853 0.32 -5.46 -3.45
CA LEU A 853 -1.11 -5.47 -3.78
C LEU A 853 -1.96 -5.07 -2.56
N PHE A 854 -1.53 -5.45 -1.35
CA PHE A 854 -2.20 -5.06 -0.10
C PHE A 854 -2.05 -3.56 0.21
N GLU A 855 -0.92 -2.92 -0.09
CA GLU A 855 -0.73 -1.46 0.06
C GLU A 855 -1.57 -0.64 -0.92
N ALA A 856 -1.70 -1.09 -2.17
CA ALA A 856 -2.61 -0.48 -3.12
C ALA A 856 -4.09 -0.66 -2.70
N ILE A 857 -4.39 -1.72 -1.94
CA ILE A 857 -5.71 -2.04 -1.39
C ILE A 857 -5.97 -1.35 -0.03
N ALA A 858 -4.95 -0.85 0.67
CA ALA A 858 -5.08 -0.16 1.95
C ALA A 858 -5.80 1.18 1.84
N ASP A 859 -5.81 1.77 0.63
CA ASP A 859 -6.64 2.92 0.28
C ASP A 859 -7.41 2.61 -1.03
N PRO A 860 -8.65 2.09 -0.93
CA PRO A 860 -9.49 1.78 -2.10
C PRO A 860 -9.64 2.95 -3.09
N MET A 861 -9.46 4.20 -2.63
CA MET A 861 -9.56 5.39 -3.49
C MET A 861 -8.37 5.57 -4.44
N LYS A 862 -7.26 4.84 -4.22
CA LYS A 862 -6.09 4.83 -5.12
C LYS A 862 -6.19 3.78 -6.23
N VAL A 863 -7.12 2.83 -6.12
CA VAL A 863 -7.35 1.81 -7.15
C VAL A 863 -8.42 2.29 -8.11
N PRO A 864 -8.12 2.49 -9.42
CA PRO A 864 -9.07 3.05 -10.38
C PRO A 864 -10.43 2.33 -10.41
N GLY A 865 -10.43 1.00 -10.37
CA GLY A 865 -11.64 0.18 -10.35
C GLY A 865 -12.48 0.31 -9.08
N LEU A 866 -11.84 0.37 -7.90
CA LEU A 866 -12.55 0.49 -6.61
C LEU A 866 -13.06 1.92 -6.38
N ARG A 867 -12.26 2.93 -6.73
CA ARG A 867 -12.69 4.34 -6.72
C ARG A 867 -13.93 4.56 -7.58
N ALA A 868 -14.05 3.85 -8.69
CA ALA A 868 -15.18 4.00 -9.60
C ALA A 868 -16.52 3.56 -8.99
N VAL A 869 -16.51 2.67 -7.99
CA VAL A 869 -17.71 2.14 -7.32
C VAL A 869 -17.97 2.77 -5.95
N ASP A 870 -17.18 3.76 -5.56
CA ASP A 870 -17.46 4.59 -4.38
C ASP A 870 -18.75 5.41 -4.60
N PRO A 871 -19.64 5.57 -3.60
CA PRO A 871 -20.86 6.36 -3.76
C PRO A 871 -20.62 7.83 -4.13
N GLY A 872 -19.48 8.41 -3.72
CA GLY A 872 -19.06 9.76 -4.08
C GLY A 872 -18.38 9.85 -5.45
N SER A 873 -18.24 8.74 -6.18
CA SER A 873 -17.62 8.71 -7.51
C SER A 873 -18.44 9.54 -8.51
N PRO A 874 -17.80 10.44 -9.29
CA PRO A 874 -18.52 11.17 -10.34
C PRO A 874 -19.07 10.25 -11.43
N LEU A 875 -18.50 9.05 -11.62
CA LEU A 875 -19.07 8.05 -12.53
C LEU A 875 -20.42 7.52 -12.02
N ILE A 876 -20.56 7.28 -10.71
CA ILE A 876 -21.82 6.85 -10.10
C ILE A 876 -22.87 7.94 -10.27
N ALA A 877 -22.51 9.21 -10.01
CA ALA A 877 -23.41 10.34 -10.24
C ALA A 877 -23.84 10.44 -11.72
N LEU A 878 -22.91 10.29 -12.67
CA LEU A 878 -23.17 10.31 -14.11
C LEU A 878 -24.15 9.21 -14.53
N LEU A 879 -23.96 7.98 -14.04
CA LEU A 879 -24.81 6.83 -14.40
C LEU A 879 -26.22 6.90 -13.79
N ASN A 880 -26.43 7.71 -12.75
CA ASN A 880 -27.71 7.92 -12.07
C ASN A 880 -28.39 9.26 -12.41
N ARG A 881 -27.87 10.01 -13.39
CA ARG A 881 -28.49 11.26 -13.83
C ARG A 881 -29.99 11.10 -14.13
N SER A 882 -30.81 11.98 -13.55
CA SER A 882 -32.27 11.93 -13.65
C SER A 882 -32.78 12.35 -15.02
N ASP A 883 -32.06 13.22 -15.73
CA ASP A 883 -32.40 13.72 -17.06
C ASP A 883 -32.06 12.74 -18.19
N VAL A 884 -31.44 11.59 -17.87
CA VAL A 884 -31.06 10.57 -18.85
C VAL A 884 -32.04 9.40 -18.86
N VAL A 885 -32.68 9.22 -20.01
CA VAL A 885 -33.58 8.10 -20.30
C VAL A 885 -33.05 7.31 -21.50
N LEU A 886 -32.94 5.98 -21.35
CA LEU A 886 -32.42 5.06 -22.35
C LEU A 886 -33.52 4.15 -22.91
N ASP A 887 -33.43 3.81 -24.20
CA ASP A 887 -34.34 2.88 -24.88
C ASP A 887 -33.74 1.47 -24.94
N GLY A 888 -33.72 0.76 -23.79
CA GLY A 888 -33.24 -0.62 -23.67
C GLY A 888 -33.87 -1.37 -22.50
N ASP A 889 -34.04 -2.68 -22.61
CA ASP A 889 -34.64 -3.51 -21.55
C ASP A 889 -33.63 -3.84 -20.45
N LEU A 890 -33.95 -3.46 -19.21
CA LEU A 890 -33.12 -3.73 -18.02
C LEU A 890 -33.88 -4.62 -17.05
N SER A 891 -33.26 -5.74 -16.68
CA SER A 891 -33.73 -6.70 -15.69
C SER A 891 -32.65 -6.88 -14.61
N ILE A 892 -32.95 -6.47 -13.39
CA ILE A 892 -32.00 -6.42 -12.27
C ILE A 892 -32.21 -7.64 -11.39
N VAL A 893 -31.15 -8.41 -11.18
CA VAL A 893 -31.11 -9.46 -10.16
C VAL A 893 -30.44 -8.87 -8.93
N SER A 894 -31.22 -8.70 -7.86
CA SER A 894 -30.73 -8.25 -6.56
C SER A 894 -30.79 -9.38 -5.54
N GLY A 895 -29.98 -9.29 -4.49
CA GLY A 895 -30.07 -10.26 -3.42
C GLY A 895 -29.64 -9.72 -2.06
N THR A 896 -30.11 -10.41 -1.03
CA THR A 896 -29.75 -10.14 0.36
C THR A 896 -29.37 -11.43 1.07
N PHE A 897 -28.20 -11.43 1.68
CA PHE A 897 -27.76 -12.51 2.54
C PHE A 897 -28.53 -12.48 3.86
N ARG A 898 -29.12 -13.62 4.24
CA ARG A 898 -29.80 -13.79 5.54
C ARG A 898 -29.07 -14.82 6.37
N ALA A 899 -28.75 -14.52 7.63
CA ALA A 899 -28.12 -15.45 8.57
C ALA A 899 -29.15 -16.42 9.21
N ASP A 900 -30.02 -16.99 8.39
CA ASP A 900 -31.16 -17.84 8.76
C ASP A 900 -30.76 -19.28 9.14
N SER A 901 -29.64 -19.77 8.61
CA SER A 901 -29.11 -21.12 8.85
C SER A 901 -27.92 -21.14 9.82
N LEU A 902 -27.63 -22.28 10.49
CA LEU A 902 -26.44 -22.45 11.35
C LEU A 902 -25.12 -22.11 10.61
N LYS A 903 -25.02 -22.51 9.34
CA LYS A 903 -23.92 -22.14 8.44
C LYS A 903 -23.93 -20.65 8.11
N GLY A 904 -25.11 -20.05 7.92
CA GLY A 904 -25.30 -18.62 7.72
C GLY A 904 -24.89 -17.77 8.94
N LYS A 905 -25.22 -18.22 10.16
CA LYS A 905 -24.81 -17.59 11.43
C LYS A 905 -23.31 -17.69 11.68
N LEU A 906 -22.67 -18.79 11.29
CA LEU A 906 -21.21 -18.90 11.29
C LEU A 906 -20.58 -17.93 10.28
N THR A 907 -21.11 -17.89 9.06
CA THR A 907 -20.63 -16.99 7.98
C THR A 907 -20.80 -15.52 8.37
N ALA A 908 -21.90 -15.16 9.05
CA ALA A 908 -22.15 -13.86 9.66
C ALA A 908 -21.13 -13.50 10.77
N LYS A 909 -20.82 -14.44 11.67
CA LYS A 909 -19.80 -14.26 12.72
C LYS A 909 -18.37 -14.15 12.15
N PHE A 910 -18.07 -14.88 11.08
CA PHE A 910 -16.76 -14.84 10.41
C PHE A 910 -16.56 -13.61 9.52
N SER A 911 -17.64 -13.02 9.01
CA SER A 911 -17.58 -11.83 8.18
C SER A 911 -17.55 -10.53 8.98
N GLY A 912 -18.07 -10.50 10.22
CA GLY A 912 -17.89 -9.41 11.20
C GLY A 912 -18.29 -7.99 10.77
N TRP A 913 -18.78 -7.77 9.55
CA TRP A 913 -18.57 -6.49 8.86
C TRP A 913 -19.70 -6.00 7.94
N MET A 914 -20.82 -6.73 7.79
CA MET A 914 -21.79 -6.41 6.74
C MET A 914 -23.23 -6.80 7.11
N LEU A 915 -23.71 -6.47 8.31
CA LEU A 915 -25.07 -6.86 8.74
C LEU A 915 -25.94 -5.72 9.26
N GLU A 916 -25.46 -4.48 9.25
CA GLU A 916 -26.30 -3.35 9.69
C GLU A 916 -27.38 -2.97 8.65
N ASN A 917 -27.21 -3.34 7.37
CA ASN A 917 -28.16 -3.09 6.27
C ASN A 917 -28.28 -4.29 5.33
N ASP A 918 -29.37 -4.39 4.58
CA ASP A 918 -29.58 -5.42 3.55
C ASP A 918 -28.49 -5.37 2.47
N ASN A 919 -27.71 -6.45 2.35
CA ASN A 919 -26.63 -6.60 1.37
C ASN A 919 -26.35 -8.08 1.07
N ASP A 920 -25.58 -8.37 0.03
CA ASP A 920 -25.20 -9.73 -0.40
C ASP A 920 -23.81 -10.19 0.08
N LEU A 921 -23.31 -9.64 1.20
CA LEU A 921 -21.93 -9.73 1.71
C LEU A 921 -20.91 -8.85 1.00
N VAL A 922 -21.27 -8.09 -0.04
CA VAL A 922 -20.36 -7.13 -0.68
C VAL A 922 -21.08 -5.85 -1.04
N VAL A 923 -22.18 -5.95 -1.78
CA VAL A 923 -22.91 -4.82 -2.34
C VAL A 923 -24.21 -4.61 -1.56
N PRO A 924 -24.49 -3.38 -1.08
CA PRO A 924 -25.78 -3.06 -0.49
C PRO A 924 -26.91 -3.34 -1.49
N THR A 925 -27.96 -4.03 -1.06
CA THR A 925 -29.08 -4.43 -1.93
C THR A 925 -29.71 -3.20 -2.59
N ALA A 926 -29.90 -2.11 -1.85
CA ALA A 926 -30.41 -0.84 -2.38
C ALA A 926 -29.51 -0.23 -3.46
N SER A 927 -28.19 -0.48 -3.42
CA SER A 927 -27.25 -0.01 -4.44
C SER A 927 -27.44 -0.70 -5.78
N MET A 928 -27.94 -1.95 -5.77
CA MET A 928 -28.17 -2.75 -6.98
C MET A 928 -29.25 -2.19 -7.90
N LEU A 929 -30.13 -1.36 -7.34
CA LEU A 929 -31.35 -0.86 -8.00
C LEU A 929 -31.13 0.46 -8.77
N GLY A 930 -29.94 1.08 -8.70
CA GLY A 930 -29.67 2.36 -9.37
C GLY A 930 -29.51 2.30 -10.90
N GLY A 931 -29.08 3.40 -11.52
CA GLY A 931 -28.79 3.52 -12.95
C GLY A 931 -29.77 4.41 -13.71
N SER A 932 -29.51 4.58 -15.02
CA SER A 932 -30.29 5.49 -15.87
C SER A 932 -31.71 4.96 -16.13
N ALA A 933 -32.67 5.86 -16.30
CA ALA A 933 -34.07 5.47 -16.52
C ALA A 933 -34.22 4.66 -17.80
N ARG A 934 -35.16 3.71 -17.84
CA ARG A 934 -35.53 3.00 -19.06
C ARG A 934 -36.91 3.45 -19.53
N ARG A 935 -37.06 3.67 -20.84
CA ARG A 935 -38.34 4.07 -21.46
C ARG A 935 -39.51 3.18 -21.07
N ARG A 936 -39.26 1.87 -20.98
CA ARG A 936 -40.26 0.83 -20.68
C ARG A 936 -40.29 0.44 -19.19
N GLY A 937 -39.59 1.19 -18.33
CA GLY A 937 -39.31 0.81 -16.95
C GLY A 937 -38.23 -0.27 -16.85
N ALA A 938 -37.46 -0.24 -15.76
CA ALA A 938 -36.61 -1.36 -15.37
C ALA A 938 -37.45 -2.37 -14.59
N ARG A 939 -37.00 -3.62 -14.52
CA ARG A 939 -37.62 -4.66 -13.70
C ARG A 939 -36.59 -5.22 -12.73
N CYS A 940 -37.02 -5.67 -11.56
CA CYS A 940 -36.17 -6.34 -10.60
C CYS A 940 -36.77 -7.66 -10.14
N VAL A 941 -35.88 -8.61 -9.84
CA VAL A 941 -36.18 -9.78 -9.02
C VAL A 941 -35.24 -9.74 -7.81
N HIS A 942 -35.79 -10.08 -6.65
CA HIS A 942 -35.06 -10.10 -5.39
C HIS A 942 -34.97 -11.52 -4.87
N PHE A 943 -33.76 -11.95 -4.50
CA PHE A 943 -33.52 -13.23 -3.84
C PHE A 943 -32.98 -13.01 -2.44
N GLU A 944 -33.49 -13.73 -1.45
CA GLU A 944 -32.97 -13.68 -0.09
C GLU A 944 -32.72 -15.07 0.48
N GLY A 945 -31.74 -15.18 1.39
CA GLY A 945 -31.48 -16.41 2.13
C GLY A 945 -29.99 -16.65 2.41
N GLY A 946 -29.68 -17.60 3.29
CA GLY A 946 -28.29 -17.89 3.69
C GLY A 946 -27.38 -18.50 2.62
N GLN A 947 -27.90 -18.84 1.44
CA GLN A 947 -27.10 -19.24 0.27
C GLN A 947 -26.98 -18.13 -0.78
N ILE A 948 -27.73 -17.03 -0.65
CA ILE A 948 -27.67 -15.88 -1.56
C ILE A 948 -26.57 -14.93 -1.08
N ASN A 949 -25.48 -14.87 -1.82
CA ASN A 949 -24.39 -13.92 -1.61
C ASN A 949 -23.72 -13.55 -2.94
N HIS A 950 -22.84 -12.55 -2.88
CA HIS A 950 -22.19 -11.95 -4.05
C HIS A 950 -21.51 -12.95 -4.99
N PHE A 951 -21.07 -14.10 -4.47
CA PHE A 951 -20.27 -15.08 -5.20
C PHE A 951 -21.05 -16.32 -5.61
N SER A 952 -22.32 -16.45 -5.20
CA SER A 952 -23.07 -17.70 -5.32
C SER A 952 -24.31 -17.61 -6.22
N TYR A 953 -24.59 -16.45 -6.82
CA TYR A 953 -25.77 -16.23 -7.68
C TYR A 953 -25.88 -17.30 -8.77
N PHE A 954 -24.81 -17.55 -9.54
CA PHE A 954 -24.81 -18.55 -10.61
C PHE A 954 -24.72 -20.00 -10.13
N SER A 955 -24.51 -20.23 -8.83
CA SER A 955 -24.56 -21.56 -8.20
C SER A 955 -25.96 -21.91 -7.68
N GLN A 956 -26.89 -20.94 -7.63
CA GLN A 956 -28.25 -21.13 -7.13
C GLN A 956 -29.23 -21.49 -8.25
N ALA A 957 -29.96 -22.60 -8.08
CA ALA A 957 -30.85 -23.12 -9.11
C ALA A 957 -31.95 -22.13 -9.51
N ASP A 958 -32.56 -21.45 -8.55
CA ASP A 958 -33.67 -20.51 -8.80
C ASP A 958 -33.18 -19.24 -9.53
N VAL A 959 -31.99 -18.75 -9.17
CA VAL A 959 -31.35 -17.61 -9.84
C VAL A 959 -31.01 -17.97 -11.28
N VAL A 960 -30.31 -19.10 -11.51
CA VAL A 960 -29.92 -19.55 -12.85
C VAL A 960 -31.15 -19.74 -13.73
N ARG A 961 -32.19 -20.42 -13.22
CA ARG A 961 -33.44 -20.61 -13.95
C ARG A 961 -34.08 -19.27 -14.33
N THR A 962 -34.18 -18.35 -13.38
CA THR A 962 -34.78 -17.01 -13.62
C THR A 962 -33.99 -16.21 -14.66
N ILE A 963 -32.66 -16.28 -14.63
CA ILE A 963 -31.78 -15.64 -15.61
C ILE A 963 -31.95 -16.27 -17.00
N VAL A 964 -31.94 -17.60 -17.11
CA VAL A 964 -32.11 -18.32 -18.38
C VAL A 964 -33.47 -18.02 -18.99
N ASP A 965 -34.55 -18.11 -18.19
CA ASP A 965 -35.90 -17.78 -18.64
C ASP A 965 -35.98 -16.34 -19.18
N ARG A 966 -35.31 -15.39 -18.51
CA ARG A 966 -35.27 -14.00 -18.96
C ARG A 966 -34.40 -13.79 -20.21
N LEU A 967 -33.28 -14.49 -20.33
CA LEU A 967 -32.40 -14.42 -21.49
C LEU A 967 -33.06 -14.94 -22.75
N LEU A 968 -33.94 -15.95 -22.63
CA LEU A 968 -34.55 -16.65 -23.76
C LEU A 968 -35.93 -16.10 -24.13
N SER A 969 -36.59 -15.34 -23.25
CA SER A 969 -37.91 -14.77 -23.49
C SER A 969 -37.87 -13.26 -23.81
N ASP A 970 -38.72 -12.80 -24.72
CA ASP A 970 -38.97 -11.36 -24.93
C ASP A 970 -39.81 -10.73 -23.82
N LYS A 971 -40.67 -11.52 -23.18
CA LYS A 971 -41.53 -11.06 -22.09
C LYS A 971 -40.93 -11.47 -20.76
N ALA A 972 -40.86 -10.53 -19.83
CA ALA A 972 -40.49 -10.82 -18.46
C ALA A 972 -41.60 -11.67 -17.81
N GLY A 973 -41.22 -12.79 -17.18
CA GLY A 973 -42.14 -13.61 -16.40
C GLY A 973 -42.67 -12.89 -15.15
N PRO A 974 -43.68 -13.45 -14.46
CA PRO A 974 -44.37 -12.79 -13.34
C PRO A 974 -43.47 -12.52 -12.12
N VAL A 975 -42.33 -13.21 -12.01
CA VAL A 975 -41.33 -13.01 -10.95
C VAL A 975 -40.57 -11.69 -11.09
N TRP A 976 -40.60 -11.06 -12.26
CA TRP A 976 -39.94 -9.78 -12.53
C TRP A 976 -40.90 -8.63 -12.26
N VAL A 977 -40.68 -7.94 -11.17
CA VAL A 977 -41.53 -6.82 -10.73
C VAL A 977 -41.01 -5.52 -11.35
N PRO A 978 -41.87 -4.60 -11.82
CA PRO A 978 -41.45 -3.26 -12.23
C PRO A 978 -40.70 -2.56 -11.09
N LEU A 979 -39.55 -1.95 -11.40
CA LEU A 979 -38.80 -1.17 -10.42
C LEU A 979 -39.44 0.23 -10.29
N PRO A 980 -39.83 0.67 -9.07
CA PRO A 980 -40.32 2.03 -8.86
C PRO A 980 -39.26 3.08 -9.21
N ASP A 981 -39.63 4.16 -9.88
CA ASP A 981 -38.69 5.25 -10.18
C ASP A 981 -38.54 6.17 -8.97
N GLU A 982 -37.63 5.81 -8.05
CA GLU A 982 -37.36 6.54 -6.78
C GLU A 982 -36.89 8.00 -6.96
N ARG A 983 -36.75 8.50 -8.19
CA ARG A 983 -36.42 9.91 -8.51
C ARG A 983 -37.63 10.83 -8.53
N LYS A 984 -38.84 10.29 -8.59
CA LYS A 984 -40.05 11.06 -8.30
C LYS A 984 -40.34 10.89 -6.81
N PRO A 985 -40.16 11.92 -5.97
CA PRO A 985 -40.52 11.77 -4.57
C PRO A 985 -41.99 11.37 -4.47
N PRO A 986 -42.35 10.44 -3.57
CA PRO A 986 -43.75 10.19 -3.28
C PRO A 986 -44.40 11.51 -2.81
N PRO A 987 -45.69 11.74 -3.18
CA PRO A 987 -46.40 12.96 -2.83
C PRO A 987 -46.32 13.23 -1.32
N GLU A 988 -46.15 14.50 -0.96
CA GLU A 988 -46.00 14.92 0.43
C GLU A 988 -47.40 15.23 0.99
N LEU A 989 -47.73 14.66 2.14
CA LEU A 989 -49.00 14.80 2.80
C LEU A 989 -48.77 15.57 4.10
N VAL A 990 -49.14 16.84 4.07
CA VAL A 990 -48.92 17.84 5.11
C VAL A 990 -50.13 17.89 6.02
N VAL A 991 -49.97 17.52 7.29
CA VAL A 991 -51.00 17.61 8.32
C VAL A 991 -50.75 18.87 9.16
N LEU A 992 -51.60 19.87 9.00
CA LEU A 992 -51.64 21.06 9.84
C LEU A 992 -52.55 20.80 11.05
N TYR A 993 -52.14 21.17 12.26
CA TYR A 993 -52.94 20.97 13.47
C TYR A 993 -52.89 22.18 14.42
N ALA A 994 -53.95 22.36 15.23
CA ALA A 994 -54.00 23.38 16.26
C ALA A 994 -53.01 23.04 17.39
N ALA A 995 -52.23 24.03 17.85
CA ALA A 995 -51.21 23.80 18.88
C ALA A 995 -51.82 23.83 20.30
N ASP A 996 -52.94 23.14 20.51
CA ASP A 996 -53.53 22.99 21.85
C ASP A 996 -52.97 21.72 22.51
N PRO A 997 -52.42 21.78 23.74
CA PRO A 997 -51.88 20.62 24.44
C PRO A 997 -52.89 19.49 24.73
N ASP A 998 -54.20 19.72 24.62
CA ASP A 998 -55.22 18.66 24.77
C ASP A 998 -55.48 17.89 23.45
N ASP A 999 -54.98 18.37 22.30
CA ASP A 999 -55.21 17.76 20.97
C ASP A 999 -54.10 16.80 20.50
N THR A 1000 -53.07 16.55 21.32
CA THR A 1000 -51.97 15.60 21.01
C THR A 1000 -52.46 14.18 20.69
N ASP A 1001 -53.54 13.73 21.34
CA ASP A 1001 -54.13 12.41 21.08
C ASP A 1001 -54.68 12.28 19.65
N LEU A 1002 -55.19 13.37 19.06
CA LEU A 1002 -55.72 13.37 17.68
C LEU A 1002 -54.58 13.36 16.64
N VAL A 1003 -53.49 14.07 16.92
CA VAL A 1003 -52.29 14.08 16.08
C VAL A 1003 -51.65 12.69 16.05
N ASP A 1004 -51.52 12.06 17.22
CA ASP A 1004 -50.96 10.70 17.35
C ASP A 1004 -51.86 9.64 16.68
N GLN A 1005 -53.18 9.76 16.79
CA GLN A 1005 -54.13 8.88 16.07
C GLN A 1005 -54.06 9.06 14.56
N CYS A 1006 -53.94 10.30 14.07
CA CYS A 1006 -53.78 10.59 12.66
C CYS A 1006 -52.45 10.05 12.12
N ALA A 1007 -51.35 10.26 12.86
CA ALA A 1007 -50.05 9.69 12.54
C ALA A 1007 -50.08 8.15 12.49
N ALA A 1008 -50.69 7.50 13.47
CA ALA A 1008 -50.82 6.03 13.49
C ALA A 1008 -51.65 5.48 12.33
N THR A 1009 -52.67 6.24 11.92
CA THR A 1009 -53.59 5.88 10.82
C THR A 1009 -52.93 6.06 9.46
N LEU A 1010 -52.06 7.06 9.29
CA LEU A 1010 -51.34 7.36 8.05
C LEU A 1010 -49.99 6.64 7.93
N ALA A 1011 -49.43 6.16 9.04
CA ALA A 1011 -48.16 5.44 9.08
C ALA A 1011 -48.05 4.27 8.10
N PRO A 1012 -49.09 3.44 7.83
CA PRO A 1012 -48.99 2.38 6.83
C PRO A 1012 -48.67 2.88 5.42
N LEU A 1013 -49.22 4.04 5.02
CA LEU A 1013 -49.00 4.64 3.70
C LEU A 1013 -47.58 5.20 3.57
N GLU A 1014 -47.06 5.82 4.64
CA GLU A 1014 -45.69 6.29 4.70
C GLU A 1014 -44.67 5.15 4.71
N ASN A 1015 -44.95 4.10 5.50
CA ASN A 1015 -44.12 2.89 5.58
C ASN A 1015 -44.09 2.11 4.27
N ALA A 1016 -45.17 2.17 3.48
CA ALA A 1016 -45.23 1.63 2.12
C ALA A 1016 -44.51 2.50 1.09
N GLY A 1017 -44.02 3.69 1.48
CA GLY A 1017 -43.37 4.65 0.59
C GLY A 1017 -44.33 5.32 -0.40
N ALA A 1018 -45.64 5.22 -0.19
CA ALA A 1018 -46.66 5.78 -1.07
C ALA A 1018 -46.81 7.30 -0.91
N VAL A 1019 -46.56 7.81 0.29
CA VAL A 1019 -46.58 9.24 0.64
C VAL A 1019 -45.44 9.57 1.62
N ARG A 1020 -45.09 10.85 1.75
CA ARG A 1020 -44.26 11.35 2.87
C ARG A 1020 -45.10 12.22 3.78
N LEU A 1021 -45.10 11.95 5.09
CA LEU A 1021 -45.91 12.71 6.05
C LEU A 1021 -45.12 13.89 6.61
N ARG A 1022 -45.78 15.03 6.76
CA ARG A 1022 -45.22 16.18 7.46
C ARG A 1022 -46.27 16.80 8.36
N PHE A 1023 -45.98 16.89 9.65
CA PHE A 1023 -46.86 17.55 10.62
C PHE A 1023 -46.37 18.97 10.89
N ILE A 1024 -47.27 19.96 10.85
CA ILE A 1024 -46.96 21.37 11.11
C ILE A 1024 -47.97 21.92 12.11
N ALA A 1025 -47.48 22.47 13.22
CA ALA A 1025 -48.34 23.14 14.18
C ALA A 1025 -48.74 24.52 13.66
N SER A 1026 -49.99 24.93 13.90
CA SER A 1026 -50.52 26.24 13.44
C SER A 1026 -49.66 27.46 13.85
N GLU A 1027 -48.95 27.39 14.97
CA GLU A 1027 -48.02 28.43 15.44
C GLU A 1027 -46.79 28.61 14.54
N GLN A 1028 -46.43 27.57 13.77
CA GLN A 1028 -45.29 27.55 12.86
C GLN A 1028 -45.59 28.18 11.50
N LEU A 1029 -46.83 28.64 11.26
CA LEU A 1029 -47.22 29.33 10.03
C LEU A 1029 -46.79 30.80 10.09
N ASP A 1030 -46.07 31.30 9.08
CA ASP A 1030 -45.42 32.63 9.10
C ASP A 1030 -46.39 33.84 9.02
N ALA A 1031 -47.65 33.64 8.60
CA ALA A 1031 -48.60 34.73 8.35
C ALA A 1031 -49.70 34.86 9.45
N PRO A 1032 -49.91 36.05 10.06
CA PRO A 1032 -50.92 36.27 11.10
C PRO A 1032 -52.37 36.05 10.64
N GLU A 1033 -52.66 36.33 9.36
CA GLU A 1033 -53.99 36.17 8.76
C GLU A 1033 -54.34 34.69 8.55
N SER A 1034 -53.35 33.86 8.21
CA SER A 1034 -53.47 32.40 8.14
C SER A 1034 -53.72 31.79 9.52
N ARG A 1035 -53.08 32.31 10.58
CA ARG A 1035 -53.32 31.86 11.96
C ARG A 1035 -54.75 32.16 12.45
N ARG A 1036 -55.34 33.31 12.06
CA ARG A 1036 -56.71 33.68 12.45
C ARG A 1036 -57.79 32.86 11.74
N SER A 1037 -57.55 32.44 10.49
CA SER A 1037 -58.51 31.65 9.71
C SER A 1037 -58.54 30.17 10.14
N PHE A 1038 -57.49 29.69 10.80
CA PHE A 1038 -57.37 28.34 11.35
C PHE A 1038 -57.90 28.17 12.78
N ALA A 1039 -58.30 29.26 13.46
CA ALA A 1039 -58.73 29.21 14.86
C ALA A 1039 -60.02 28.40 15.12
N THR A 1040 -60.68 27.91 14.07
CA THR A 1040 -61.93 27.12 14.15
C THR A 1040 -61.77 25.66 13.72
N ALA A 1041 -60.59 25.22 13.26
CA ALA A 1041 -60.33 23.84 12.81
C ALA A 1041 -59.22 23.19 13.64
N THR A 1042 -59.49 22.00 14.18
CA THR A 1042 -58.59 21.22 15.03
C THR A 1042 -57.48 20.53 14.22
N LEU A 1043 -57.80 20.02 13.02
CA LEU A 1043 -56.85 19.29 12.16
C LEU A 1043 -57.16 19.51 10.67
N LEU A 1044 -56.15 19.76 9.84
CA LEU A 1044 -56.24 19.93 8.38
C LEU A 1044 -55.20 19.08 7.65
N VAL A 1045 -55.62 18.23 6.72
CA VAL A 1045 -54.70 17.38 5.92
C VAL A 1045 -54.63 17.87 4.48
N ILE A 1046 -53.43 18.17 3.99
CA ILE A 1046 -53.14 18.74 2.66
C ILE A 1046 -52.20 17.82 1.87
N LEU A 1047 -52.56 17.48 0.63
CA LEU A 1047 -51.67 16.76 -0.28
C LEU A 1047 -50.89 17.74 -1.16
N VAL A 1048 -49.60 17.52 -1.36
CA VAL A 1048 -48.71 18.41 -2.12
C VAL A 1048 -47.89 17.58 -3.11
N ASN A 1049 -47.68 18.11 -4.32
CA ASN A 1049 -46.84 17.52 -5.37
C ASN A 1049 -47.37 16.20 -5.96
N ALA A 1050 -48.70 16.09 -6.13
CA ALA A 1050 -49.38 14.91 -6.65
C ALA A 1050 -49.36 14.81 -8.19
N GLN A 1051 -49.01 13.65 -8.76
CA GLN A 1051 -49.21 13.34 -10.19
C GLN A 1051 -50.48 12.48 -10.39
N LEU A 1052 -51.43 12.98 -11.19
CA LEU A 1052 -52.82 12.51 -11.39
C LEU A 1052 -53.09 10.99 -11.42
N PHE A 1053 -52.16 10.13 -11.83
CA PHE A 1053 -52.41 8.69 -12.00
C PHE A 1053 -52.19 7.84 -10.74
N ASP A 1054 -51.22 8.17 -9.88
CA ASP A 1054 -50.98 7.44 -8.61
C ASP A 1054 -51.74 8.05 -7.42
N THR A 1055 -52.24 9.29 -7.57
CA THR A 1055 -52.90 10.02 -6.48
C THR A 1055 -54.29 9.50 -6.16
N LYS A 1056 -55.01 8.96 -7.15
CA LYS A 1056 -56.40 8.53 -6.97
C LYS A 1056 -56.54 7.35 -5.99
N ALA A 1057 -55.68 6.34 -6.10
CA ALA A 1057 -55.70 5.18 -5.21
C ALA A 1057 -55.31 5.56 -3.77
N ALA A 1058 -54.29 6.41 -3.62
CA ALA A 1058 -53.87 6.93 -2.31
C ALA A 1058 -54.98 7.80 -1.68
N LEU A 1059 -55.69 8.62 -2.46
CA LEU A 1059 -56.81 9.43 -2.00
C LEU A 1059 -58.03 8.59 -1.62
N ASP A 1060 -58.34 7.53 -2.36
CA ASP A 1060 -59.42 6.59 -2.03
C ASP A 1060 -59.12 5.87 -0.70
N GLU A 1061 -57.87 5.47 -0.45
CA GLU A 1061 -57.44 4.91 0.86
C GLU A 1061 -57.43 5.95 1.98
N LEU A 1062 -56.97 7.18 1.73
CA LEU A 1062 -57.02 8.28 2.70
C LEU A 1062 -58.44 8.63 3.14
N ALA A 1063 -59.39 8.65 2.20
CA ALA A 1063 -60.81 8.86 2.46
C ALA A 1063 -61.45 7.73 3.28
N LEU A 1064 -60.89 6.50 3.21
CA LEU A 1064 -61.32 5.35 4.01
C LEU A 1064 -60.70 5.34 5.41
N LEU A 1065 -59.47 5.86 5.55
CA LEU A 1065 -58.67 5.80 6.77
C LEU A 1065 -58.97 6.95 7.76
N LEU A 1066 -59.37 8.13 7.29
CA LEU A 1066 -59.63 9.28 8.16
C LEU A 1066 -60.97 9.12 8.93
N PRO A 1067 -61.01 9.35 10.26
CA PRO A 1067 -62.19 9.09 11.08
C PRO A 1067 -63.40 9.97 10.69
N ARG A 1068 -64.56 9.33 10.44
CA ARG A 1068 -65.84 9.97 10.05
C ARG A 1068 -66.56 10.73 11.18
N SER A 1069 -65.85 11.22 12.18
CA SER A 1069 -66.43 11.83 13.38
C SER A 1069 -66.80 13.31 13.13
N GLU A 1070 -68.10 13.64 13.10
CA GLU A 1070 -68.59 15.04 13.07
C GLU A 1070 -68.35 15.80 14.39
N ALA A 1071 -67.79 15.14 15.43
CA ALA A 1071 -67.77 15.68 16.79
C ALA A 1071 -66.47 16.40 17.21
N GLN A 1072 -65.41 16.36 16.40
CA GLN A 1072 -64.12 17.00 16.69
C GLN A 1072 -63.57 17.58 15.38
N GLY A 1073 -63.15 18.85 15.38
CA GLY A 1073 -62.98 19.71 14.18
C GLY A 1073 -61.89 19.29 13.17
N VAL A 1074 -61.98 18.10 12.60
CA VAL A 1074 -61.08 17.56 11.58
C VAL A 1074 -61.64 17.88 10.19
N HIS A 1075 -60.92 18.71 9.43
CA HIS A 1075 -61.22 19.07 8.05
C HIS A 1075 -60.13 18.50 7.11
N VAL A 1076 -60.45 18.10 5.88
CA VAL A 1076 -59.50 17.38 4.99
C VAL A 1076 -59.42 18.08 3.65
N LEU A 1077 -58.39 18.92 3.45
CA LEU A 1077 -58.35 19.85 2.32
C LEU A 1077 -57.29 19.42 1.28
N VAL A 1078 -57.73 18.79 0.19
CA VAL A 1078 -56.84 18.24 -0.84
C VAL A 1078 -56.51 19.30 -1.90
N VAL A 1079 -55.31 19.88 -1.83
CA VAL A 1079 -54.82 20.84 -2.83
C VAL A 1079 -54.10 20.10 -3.96
N LEU A 1080 -54.46 20.36 -5.23
CA LEU A 1080 -53.84 19.72 -6.39
C LEU A 1080 -53.16 20.78 -7.25
N ASP A 1081 -51.88 20.58 -7.57
CA ASP A 1081 -51.12 21.55 -8.36
C ASP A 1081 -51.40 21.35 -9.87
N GLY A 1082 -52.26 22.21 -10.45
CA GLY A 1082 -52.40 22.39 -11.90
C GLY A 1082 -53.82 22.33 -12.51
N ASP A 1083 -54.03 23.10 -13.58
CA ASP A 1083 -55.23 23.10 -14.44
C ASP A 1083 -55.36 21.74 -15.16
N SER A 1084 -56.13 20.82 -14.59
CA SER A 1084 -56.26 19.44 -15.11
C SER A 1084 -57.60 19.13 -15.79
N GLY A 1085 -58.59 20.04 -15.76
CA GLY A 1085 -59.85 19.88 -16.50
C GLY A 1085 -60.68 18.65 -16.11
N VAL A 1086 -60.40 18.03 -14.94
CA VAL A 1086 -61.17 16.91 -14.39
C VAL A 1086 -62.07 17.43 -13.28
N ASP A 1087 -63.39 17.42 -13.52
CA ASP A 1087 -64.41 17.65 -12.49
C ASP A 1087 -64.54 16.40 -11.61
N PHE A 1088 -64.33 16.56 -10.29
CA PHE A 1088 -64.65 15.51 -9.33
C PHE A 1088 -66.15 15.57 -8.99
N PRO A 1089 -66.92 14.47 -9.17
CA PRO A 1089 -68.32 14.46 -8.82
C PRO A 1089 -68.47 14.44 -7.29
N GLY A 1090 -69.14 15.46 -6.75
CA GLY A 1090 -69.24 15.74 -5.33
C GLY A 1090 -70.02 14.72 -4.49
N SER A 1091 -69.68 14.69 -3.20
CA SER A 1091 -70.63 14.56 -2.07
C SER A 1091 -69.96 14.73 -0.69
N ASP A 1092 -68.75 15.29 -0.60
CA ASP A 1092 -68.11 15.55 0.68
C ASP A 1092 -67.62 17.01 0.73
N ASP A 1093 -68.33 17.86 1.49
CA ASP A 1093 -68.04 19.30 1.68
C ASP A 1093 -66.64 19.57 2.29
N ARG A 1094 -65.88 18.51 2.56
CA ARG A 1094 -64.55 18.55 3.18
C ARG A 1094 -63.44 18.75 2.16
N ILE A 1095 -63.61 18.32 0.91
CA ILE A 1095 -62.55 18.32 -0.12
C ILE A 1095 -62.65 19.58 -0.99
N VAL A 1096 -61.67 20.49 -0.88
CA VAL A 1096 -61.60 21.73 -1.69
C VAL A 1096 -60.43 21.67 -2.66
N GLN A 1097 -60.71 21.74 -3.96
CA GLN A 1097 -59.72 21.81 -5.03
C GLN A 1097 -59.28 23.26 -5.26
N LEU A 1098 -57.98 23.54 -5.21
CA LEU A 1098 -57.38 24.84 -5.52
C LEU A 1098 -56.49 24.71 -6.76
N THR A 1099 -56.64 25.62 -7.72
CA THR A 1099 -55.83 25.69 -8.96
C THR A 1099 -54.76 26.76 -8.82
N SER A 1100 -53.62 26.63 -9.50
CA SER A 1100 -52.46 27.54 -9.38
C SER A 1100 -52.69 29.01 -9.76
N SER A 1101 -53.92 29.40 -10.15
CA SER A 1101 -54.34 30.77 -10.45
C SER A 1101 -55.15 31.45 -9.32
N GLY A 1102 -55.38 30.79 -8.17
CA GLY A 1102 -56.10 31.38 -7.03
C GLY A 1102 -55.88 30.61 -5.73
#